data_AF-A0A412YLM3-F1
#
_entry.id   AF-A0A412YLM3-F1
#
_cell.length_a   1.000
_cell.length_b   1.000
_cell.length_c   1.000
_cell.angle_alpha   90.00
_cell.angle_beta   90.00
_cell.angle_gamma   90.00
#
_symmetry.space_group_name_H-M   'P 1'
#
loop_
_entity.id
_entity.type
_entity.pdbx_description
1 polymer ?
#
loop_
_entity_poly.entity_id
_entity_poly.type
_entity_poly.pdbx_seq_one_letter_code
_entity_poly.pdbx_strand_id
1 'polypeptide(L)'
;MNVRLHFLFTLLTASLIPQTGGAQELPTDVRQEIGKFLDATARKEVSVGRIRIDSVAIEGNTLQLFANMNCAYIPFREDNVTEIYQGVQALLPAEFSKYNLQIRTNKRSIEELIPQALRSKKDKKNKTFNPAGTKPLVTALSTPYTPTNGLKNRHIALWQSHGFYYEPKLTRWEWQRARIFQTVEDLYTQSYVLPFLVPMLENAGANVLMPRERDSQIAEVVVDNDGCLHSRSVYTEKIGDKNWMQGTGEGFAHLRDQYINFENPFREGTFRTVETVKGKKEKESTAEWIPELPSTGQYAVYVSYKSLPNSTDDALYTVYHKGGVSQFKVNQQMGGGTWIYLGTFGFDAGKSDAGKVVLSNRSDKAGRIVTADAVKIGGGMGNMARRISETGATENIKSSDGNAAIVHKEMPKVDYPYEISGYPRFCEAARYWLQWAGIPDSVYSDSQGKNDYTDDYKCRGIWVNYLAGGSAVNPTEQGLNIPVDMAFAFHSDAGTTLNDSIIGTLGIYYTNVHNEEYANGASRYLAHDMTDLIQSNIVRDIRSLYEPDWTRRGMWNQSYYEARVPRVPTMLLELLSHQNFADMRYGLDPRFRFTVSRAIYKGMLQFICSQYHMDYIVQPLPVDNMALKMAGENEIELTWQPVADPLEPTANAEKYIVYTRIGDGDFDNGVLVDKNTYRTALPAGMVCSYKVTAVNKGGESFPSEILSAGRALNSYKRLAMSDKQTNANHSSLNANHSDIVLIVNGFDRISAPADFVAPAPGDTLFAGFLDDLDHGVPYLKDISYIGKMKEYRRSIPWMDDDASGFGDSYGNYEDKVIAGNTFDYPAIHGAAILKAGYSFISCSDESVENKTMNLNDYKYVDLILGKECQTKMGRGGVKPLEFKTFSQPMQEAITAYCGQGGNIFVSGAYVGTDLWDNRLAPAQESDKKFATEVLKYKWRVGQAATEGKVKCVASPFPALSGNYTYHNELNADSYVVESPDAIEPATKDAYTVMRYSENNLSAGVAYKGDYKTCILGFPFEALRTASEREALMNAILTFFSEKTNLFKQ
;
A
#
# COMPACT_ATOMS: atom_id res chain seq x y z
N MET A 1 66.43 -25.39 9.68
CA MET A 1 67.36 -26.44 10.16
C MET A 1 66.55 -27.59 10.75
N ASN A 2 66.77 -28.79 10.21
CA ASN A 2 66.27 -30.09 10.66
C ASN A 2 66.59 -30.33 12.17
N VAL A 3 65.95 -31.22 12.93
CA VAL A 3 65.92 -32.68 12.74
C VAL A 3 64.88 -33.31 13.71
N ARG A 4 64.14 -34.32 13.21
CA ARG A 4 63.36 -35.33 13.96
C ARG A 4 64.23 -36.50 14.43
N LEU A 5 63.81 -37.20 15.49
CA LEU A 5 63.77 -38.68 15.71
C LEU A 5 63.84 -38.95 17.24
N HIS A 6 63.38 -40.03 17.87
CA HIS A 6 62.30 -41.03 17.74
C HIS A 6 62.59 -42.11 18.84
N PHE A 7 61.57 -42.93 19.15
CA PHE A 7 61.55 -44.23 19.89
C PHE A 7 61.48 -44.18 21.44
N LEU A 8 60.37 -44.59 22.11
CA LEU A 8 59.70 -45.91 22.32
C LEU A 8 60.51 -46.90 23.20
N PHE A 9 59.98 -47.34 24.36
CA PHE A 9 59.09 -48.53 24.50
C PHE A 9 58.78 -48.93 25.98
N THR A 10 57.53 -49.38 26.21
CA THR A 10 57.04 -50.44 27.17
C THR A 10 57.15 -50.28 28.70
N LEU A 11 56.27 -50.80 29.59
CA LEU A 11 54.88 -51.34 29.65
C LEU A 11 54.72 -51.99 31.06
N LEU A 12 53.64 -51.75 31.82
CA LEU A 12 52.82 -52.74 32.58
C LEU A 12 51.97 -52.13 33.74
N THR A 13 50.68 -51.95 33.43
CA THR A 13 49.46 -52.51 34.06
C THR A 13 49.30 -52.68 35.59
N ALA A 14 48.24 -52.06 36.14
CA ALA A 14 47.12 -52.70 36.88
C ALA A 14 46.07 -51.61 37.27
N SER A 15 45.06 -51.35 36.44
CA SER A 15 43.68 -51.89 36.56
C SER A 15 42.87 -51.41 37.77
N LEU A 16 42.13 -50.31 37.58
CA LEU A 16 40.78 -50.12 38.14
C LEU A 16 39.87 -49.78 36.95
N ILE A 17 39.07 -50.77 36.58
CA ILE A 17 38.08 -50.75 35.50
C ILE A 17 36.95 -49.81 35.92
N PRO A 18 36.64 -48.70 35.22
CA PRO A 18 35.27 -48.22 35.17
C PRO A 18 34.53 -49.22 34.28
N GLN A 19 33.55 -49.91 34.86
CA GLN A 19 32.60 -50.68 34.08
C GLN A 19 31.98 -49.75 33.05
N THR A 20 32.27 -50.02 31.78
CA THR A 20 31.49 -49.56 30.65
C THR A 20 30.09 -50.14 30.76
N GLY A 21 29.20 -49.45 31.47
CA GLY A 21 27.77 -49.54 31.22
C GLY A 21 27.53 -48.88 29.87
N GLY A 22 27.42 -49.66 28.80
CA GLY A 22 27.19 -49.16 27.46
C GLY A 22 25.93 -48.32 27.41
N ALA A 23 26.06 -47.00 27.27
CA ALA A 23 25.02 -46.21 26.66
C ALA A 23 24.96 -46.68 25.21
N GLN A 24 23.98 -47.53 24.91
CA GLN A 24 23.67 -47.96 23.55
C GLN A 24 23.38 -46.66 22.78
N GLU A 25 24.30 -46.22 21.92
CA GLU A 25 24.06 -45.07 21.06
C GLU A 25 22.99 -45.44 20.05
N LEU A 26 21.98 -44.58 19.87
CA LEU A 26 20.94 -44.79 18.85
C LEU A 26 21.64 -45.06 17.50
N PRO A 27 21.38 -46.19 16.82
CA PRO A 27 22.09 -46.57 15.60
C PRO A 27 22.02 -45.51 14.49
N THR A 28 23.09 -45.38 13.71
CA THR A 28 23.21 -44.34 12.66
C THR A 28 22.17 -44.50 11.56
N ASP A 29 21.83 -45.72 11.18
CA ASP A 29 20.74 -46.06 10.26
C ASP A 29 19.39 -45.58 10.77
N VAL A 30 19.07 -45.82 12.05
CA VAL A 30 17.86 -45.29 12.69
C VAL A 30 17.84 -43.75 12.67
N ARG A 31 18.96 -43.10 13.00
CA ARG A 31 19.07 -41.63 12.91
C ARG A 31 18.82 -41.12 11.48
N GLN A 32 19.28 -41.85 10.46
CA GLN A 32 19.05 -41.51 9.06
C GLN A 32 17.59 -41.71 8.64
N GLU A 33 16.93 -42.77 9.11
CA GLU A 33 15.50 -43.01 8.86
C GLU A 33 14.63 -41.94 9.52
N ILE A 34 14.92 -41.58 10.76
CA ILE A 34 14.27 -40.46 11.45
C ILE A 34 14.48 -39.16 10.66
N GLY A 35 15.71 -38.88 10.20
CA GLY A 35 16.00 -37.72 9.36
C GLY A 35 15.17 -37.70 8.06
N LYS A 36 15.06 -38.84 7.36
CA LYS A 36 14.22 -38.99 6.15
C LYS A 36 12.73 -38.78 6.44
N PHE A 37 12.25 -39.27 7.59
CA PHE A 37 10.87 -39.06 8.03
C PHE A 37 10.58 -37.58 8.29
N LEU A 38 11.49 -36.89 8.98
CA LEU A 38 11.38 -35.44 9.21
C LEU A 38 11.47 -34.66 7.90
N ASP A 39 12.36 -35.04 6.97
CA ASP A 39 12.43 -34.46 5.62
C ASP A 39 11.10 -34.59 4.88
N ALA A 40 10.51 -35.79 4.87
CA ALA A 40 9.23 -36.04 4.21
C ALA A 40 8.09 -35.25 4.86
N THR A 41 8.13 -35.07 6.18
CA THR A 41 7.15 -34.25 6.92
C THR A 41 7.31 -32.77 6.58
N ALA A 42 8.54 -32.24 6.61
CA ALA A 42 8.82 -30.85 6.28
C ALA A 42 8.40 -30.48 4.85
N ARG A 43 8.68 -31.34 3.87
CA ARG A 43 8.37 -31.12 2.45
C ARG A 43 6.88 -30.98 2.13
N LYS A 44 5.99 -31.37 3.04
CA LYS A 44 4.54 -31.12 2.89
C LYS A 44 4.22 -29.62 2.96
N GLU A 45 5.02 -28.85 3.71
CA GLU A 45 4.71 -27.46 4.04
C GLU A 45 5.80 -26.46 3.63
N VAL A 46 7.07 -26.85 3.74
CA VAL A 46 8.23 -25.95 3.60
C VAL A 46 9.33 -26.54 2.71
N SER A 47 9.92 -25.68 1.88
CA SER A 47 11.09 -25.97 1.06
C SER A 47 12.36 -25.62 1.84
N VAL A 48 13.03 -26.64 2.39
CA VAL A 48 14.25 -26.53 3.19
C VAL A 48 15.29 -27.58 2.83
N GLY A 49 16.53 -27.35 3.27
CA GLY A 49 17.59 -28.33 3.16
C GLY A 49 17.34 -29.57 4.03
N ARG A 50 18.20 -30.59 3.88
CA ARG A 50 18.06 -31.89 4.58
C ARG A 50 18.04 -31.75 6.10
N ILE A 51 17.10 -32.42 6.75
CA ILE A 51 16.97 -32.59 8.19
C ILE A 51 17.77 -33.82 8.63
N ARG A 52 18.59 -33.64 9.66
CA ARG A 52 19.46 -34.68 10.22
C ARG A 52 19.41 -34.63 11.74
N ILE A 53 19.54 -35.79 12.38
CA ILE A 53 19.79 -35.90 13.82
C ILE A 53 21.30 -35.82 14.04
N ASP A 54 21.76 -34.67 14.53
CA ASP A 54 23.18 -34.36 14.73
C ASP A 54 23.73 -35.09 15.97
N SER A 55 22.95 -35.18 17.04
CA SER A 55 23.33 -35.88 18.27
C SER A 55 22.14 -36.48 19.02
N VAL A 56 22.42 -37.37 19.97
CA VAL A 56 21.43 -38.03 20.84
C VAL A 56 21.95 -37.99 22.27
N ALA A 57 21.06 -37.73 23.23
CA ALA A 57 21.37 -37.82 24.66
C ALA A 57 20.27 -38.56 25.42
N ILE A 58 20.63 -39.18 26.53
CA ILE A 58 19.66 -39.75 27.48
C ILE A 58 19.86 -39.01 28.81
N GLU A 59 18.81 -38.37 29.28
CA GLU A 59 18.80 -37.63 30.55
C GLU A 59 17.64 -38.15 31.41
N GLY A 60 17.96 -38.88 32.49
CA GLY A 60 16.97 -39.57 33.30
C GLY A 60 16.18 -40.59 32.48
N ASN A 61 14.85 -40.40 32.38
CA ASN A 61 13.96 -41.24 31.57
C ASN A 61 13.62 -40.60 30.21
N THR A 62 14.41 -39.64 29.73
CA THR A 62 14.13 -38.90 28.50
C THR A 62 15.20 -39.18 27.45
N LEU A 63 14.78 -39.63 26.27
CA LEU A 63 15.60 -39.73 25.07
C LEU A 63 15.49 -38.41 24.29
N GLN A 64 16.60 -37.68 24.19
CA GLN A 64 16.69 -36.41 23.46
C GLN A 64 17.34 -36.63 22.10
N LEU A 65 16.64 -36.28 21.02
CA LEU A 65 17.15 -36.25 19.66
C LEU A 65 17.41 -34.81 19.23
N PHE A 66 18.64 -34.46 18.87
CA PHE A 66 19.01 -33.10 18.45
C PHE A 66 19.04 -33.02 16.92
N ALA A 67 18.01 -32.42 16.33
CA ALA A 67 17.92 -32.17 14.90
C ALA A 67 18.58 -30.84 14.52
N ASN A 68 19.18 -30.80 13.33
CA ASN A 68 19.80 -29.59 12.79
C ASN A 68 18.78 -28.45 12.57
N MET A 69 19.28 -27.24 12.27
CA MET A 69 18.45 -26.01 12.14
C MET A 69 17.33 -26.12 11.09
N ASN A 70 17.48 -26.93 10.04
CA ASN A 70 16.44 -27.10 9.02
C ASN A 70 15.13 -27.64 9.62
N CYS A 71 15.19 -28.40 10.72
CA CYS A 71 14.01 -28.88 11.43
C CYS A 71 13.24 -27.73 12.11
N ALA A 72 13.94 -26.69 12.59
CA ALA A 72 13.34 -25.53 13.23
C ALA A 72 12.52 -24.64 12.26
N TYR A 73 12.62 -24.89 10.96
CA TYR A 73 11.91 -24.13 9.93
C TYR A 73 10.54 -24.73 9.58
N ILE A 74 10.20 -25.90 10.15
CA ILE A 74 8.86 -26.47 10.04
C ILE A 74 7.89 -25.54 10.82
N PRO A 75 6.76 -25.12 10.24
CA PRO A 75 5.72 -24.41 10.99
C PRO A 75 5.04 -25.37 11.96
N PHE A 76 5.55 -25.49 13.18
CA PHE A 76 5.03 -26.43 14.17
C PHE A 76 3.64 -26.04 14.68
N ARG A 77 2.74 -27.01 14.73
CA ARG A 77 1.36 -26.93 15.22
C ARG A 77 1.11 -28.14 16.12
N GLU A 78 0.13 -28.07 17.02
CA GLU A 78 -0.08 -29.14 18.01
C GLU A 78 -0.35 -30.51 17.37
N ASP A 79 -1.06 -30.53 16.24
CA ASP A 79 -1.34 -31.71 15.42
C ASP A 79 -0.07 -32.27 14.78
N ASN A 80 0.68 -31.45 14.03
CA ASN A 80 1.87 -31.93 13.33
C ASN A 80 3.01 -32.31 14.29
N VAL A 81 3.12 -31.66 15.45
CA VAL A 81 4.06 -32.06 16.51
C VAL A 81 3.69 -33.43 17.07
N THR A 82 2.39 -33.68 17.28
CA THR A 82 1.90 -34.99 17.72
C THR A 82 2.21 -36.08 16.70
N GLU A 83 1.96 -35.82 15.40
CA GLU A 83 2.30 -36.75 14.31
C GLU A 83 3.80 -37.04 14.24
N ILE A 84 4.64 -36.02 14.40
CA ILE A 84 6.09 -36.16 14.39
C ILE A 84 6.54 -37.04 15.56
N TYR A 85 6.06 -36.78 16.78
CA TYR A 85 6.41 -37.61 17.94
C TYR A 85 5.98 -39.06 17.76
N GLN A 86 4.77 -39.31 17.26
CA GLN A 86 4.27 -40.67 16.99
C GLN A 86 5.09 -41.38 15.91
N GLY A 87 5.38 -40.69 14.80
CA GLY A 87 6.15 -41.25 13.70
C GLY A 87 7.59 -41.56 14.08
N VAL A 88 8.25 -40.67 14.83
CA VAL A 88 9.60 -40.93 15.34
C VAL A 88 9.59 -42.05 16.37
N GLN A 89 8.61 -42.09 17.28
CA GLN A 89 8.46 -43.18 18.25
C GLN A 89 8.34 -44.55 17.58
N ALA A 90 7.62 -44.64 16.45
CA ALA A 90 7.46 -45.88 15.70
C ALA A 90 8.75 -46.36 15.02
N LEU A 91 9.71 -45.46 14.79
CA LEU A 91 11.04 -45.77 14.23
C LEU A 91 12.07 -46.13 15.30
N LEU A 92 11.75 -45.95 16.59
CA LEU A 92 12.69 -46.25 17.67
C LEU A 92 12.78 -47.77 17.94
N PRO A 93 14.00 -48.31 18.14
CA PRO A 93 14.18 -49.68 18.60
C PRO A 93 13.47 -49.95 19.94
N ALA A 94 13.06 -51.20 20.18
CA ALA A 94 12.30 -51.59 21.37
C ALA A 94 12.98 -51.19 22.69
N GLU A 95 14.31 -51.20 22.75
CA GLU A 95 15.11 -50.78 23.92
C GLU A 95 14.95 -49.30 24.27
N PHE A 96 14.64 -48.45 23.29
CA PHE A 96 14.39 -47.01 23.46
C PHE A 96 12.90 -46.66 23.61
N SER A 97 11.99 -47.58 23.27
CA SER A 97 10.54 -47.35 23.27
C SER A 97 9.96 -46.97 24.65
N LYS A 98 10.67 -47.28 25.74
CA LYS A 98 10.29 -46.98 27.13
C LYS A 98 10.68 -45.58 27.62
N TYR A 99 11.55 -44.87 26.90
CA TYR A 99 11.96 -43.52 27.26
C TYR A 99 10.90 -42.51 26.79
N ASN A 100 10.77 -41.42 27.53
CA ASN A 100 10.05 -40.24 27.06
C ASN A 100 10.85 -39.62 25.90
N LEU A 101 10.25 -39.50 24.73
CA LEU A 101 10.92 -38.90 23.58
C LEU A 101 10.84 -37.37 23.65
N GLN A 102 11.97 -36.71 23.41
CA GLN A 102 12.05 -35.27 23.18
C GLN A 102 12.86 -35.01 21.91
N ILE A 103 12.29 -34.24 20.99
CA ILE A 103 12.99 -33.81 19.77
C ILE A 103 13.35 -32.33 19.95
N ARG A 104 14.63 -32.00 19.80
CA ARG A 104 15.17 -30.65 19.99
C ARG A 104 15.78 -30.11 18.71
N THR A 105 15.54 -28.85 18.43
CA THR A 105 16.20 -28.10 17.35
C THR A 105 16.28 -26.63 17.75
N ASN A 106 17.31 -25.92 17.28
CA ASN A 106 17.55 -24.52 17.68
C ASN A 106 17.45 -24.31 19.21
N LYS A 107 18.11 -25.18 19.99
CA LYS A 107 18.12 -25.19 21.48
C LYS A 107 16.76 -25.39 22.19
N ARG A 108 15.66 -25.54 21.47
CA ARG A 108 14.29 -25.72 22.00
C ARG A 108 13.75 -27.12 21.68
N SER A 109 12.80 -27.62 22.44
CA SER A 109 12.00 -28.76 21.97
C SER A 109 11.01 -28.30 20.90
N ILE A 110 10.60 -29.19 19.99
CA ILE A 110 9.76 -28.80 18.84
C ILE A 110 8.39 -28.24 19.26
N GLU A 111 7.83 -28.68 20.38
CA GLU A 111 6.60 -28.13 20.96
C GLU A 111 6.78 -26.71 21.52
N GLU A 112 7.99 -26.32 21.91
CA GLU A 112 8.31 -24.95 22.32
C GLU A 112 8.46 -23.99 21.14
N LEU A 113 8.47 -24.48 19.90
CA LEU A 113 8.50 -23.68 18.68
C LEU A 113 7.11 -23.46 18.06
N ILE A 114 6.04 -23.97 18.68
CA ILE A 114 4.68 -23.57 18.29
C ILE A 114 4.48 -22.11 18.74
N PRO A 115 4.08 -21.17 17.86
CA PRO A 115 3.86 -19.79 18.25
C PRO A 115 2.90 -19.68 19.43
N GLN A 116 3.19 -18.81 20.40
CA GLN A 116 2.36 -18.67 21.61
C GLN A 116 0.88 -18.40 21.30
N ALA A 117 0.60 -17.64 20.23
CA ALA A 117 -0.75 -17.33 19.77
C ALA A 117 -1.56 -18.57 19.33
N LEU A 118 -0.88 -19.67 18.99
CA LEU A 118 -1.48 -20.89 18.44
C LEU A 118 -1.50 -22.07 19.43
N ARG A 119 -1.02 -21.87 20.67
CA ARG A 119 -1.03 -22.93 21.69
C ARG A 119 -2.37 -22.98 22.41
N SER A 120 -2.91 -24.17 22.61
CA SER A 120 -4.11 -24.40 23.44
C SER A 120 -3.86 -24.06 24.92
N LYS A 121 -2.64 -24.32 25.41
CA LYS A 121 -2.21 -24.01 26.78
C LYS A 121 -1.33 -22.77 26.80
N LYS A 122 -1.80 -21.71 27.45
CA LYS A 122 -1.02 -20.47 27.67
C LYS A 122 0.17 -20.74 28.59
N ASP A 123 1.37 -20.38 28.14
CA ASP A 123 2.56 -20.41 28.98
C ASP A 123 2.58 -19.20 29.92
N LYS A 124 2.17 -19.42 31.18
CA LYS A 124 2.11 -18.35 32.19
C LYS A 124 3.49 -17.95 32.74
N LYS A 125 4.55 -18.70 32.42
CA LYS A 125 5.90 -18.47 32.97
C LYS A 125 6.78 -17.62 32.07
N ASN A 126 6.56 -17.66 30.75
CA ASN A 126 7.32 -16.83 29.82
C ASN A 126 6.87 -15.38 29.88
N LYS A 127 7.84 -14.45 29.92
CA LYS A 127 7.56 -13.02 29.79
C LYS A 127 7.11 -12.69 28.37
N THR A 128 6.01 -11.95 28.26
CA THR A 128 5.58 -11.35 26.99
C THR A 128 6.30 -10.03 26.72
N PHE A 129 6.31 -9.61 25.46
CA PHE A 129 6.80 -8.29 25.08
C PHE A 129 5.64 -7.29 25.08
N ASN A 130 5.35 -6.71 26.25
CA ASN A 130 4.20 -5.80 26.45
C ASN A 130 4.67 -4.48 27.09
N PRO A 131 4.79 -3.38 26.33
CA PRO A 131 4.90 -2.04 26.88
C PRO A 131 3.59 -1.61 27.56
N ALA A 132 3.40 -1.98 28.83
CA ALA A 132 2.16 -1.73 29.55
C ALA A 132 1.80 -0.22 29.69
N GLY A 133 0.52 0.12 29.51
CA GLY A 133 -0.11 1.30 30.12
C GLY A 133 0.26 2.68 29.57
N THR A 134 0.79 2.79 28.35
CA THR A 134 1.23 4.07 27.78
C THR A 134 0.16 4.74 26.92
N LYS A 135 0.08 6.08 27.01
CA LYS A 135 -0.62 6.89 26.01
C LYS A 135 0.20 6.86 24.70
N PRO A 136 -0.44 6.70 23.53
CA PRO A 136 0.26 6.67 22.25
C PRO A 136 0.95 8.00 21.94
N LEU A 137 1.80 7.98 20.91
CA LEU A 137 2.55 9.16 20.45
C LEU A 137 1.58 10.19 19.86
N VAL A 138 0.65 9.73 19.03
CA VAL A 138 -0.44 10.51 18.42
C VAL A 138 -1.77 9.80 18.66
N THR A 139 -2.79 10.57 19.03
CA THR A 139 -4.19 10.14 19.10
C THR A 139 -5.03 11.04 18.20
N ALA A 140 -5.63 10.49 17.14
CA ALA A 140 -6.62 11.20 16.35
C ALA A 140 -7.93 11.32 17.17
N LEU A 141 -8.47 12.54 17.25
CA LEU A 141 -9.70 12.85 18.00
C LEU A 141 -10.91 13.04 17.09
N SER A 142 -10.68 13.34 15.82
CA SER A 142 -11.73 13.54 14.83
C SER A 142 -12.19 12.25 14.15
N THR A 143 -11.79 11.06 14.63
CA THR A 143 -12.26 9.79 14.08
C THR A 143 -13.59 9.36 14.74
N PRO A 144 -14.61 8.95 13.97
CA PRO A 144 -15.92 8.63 14.51
C PRO A 144 -15.98 7.23 15.15
N TYR A 145 -14.94 6.42 14.97
CA TYR A 145 -14.81 5.09 15.55
C TYR A 145 -13.43 4.90 16.21
N THR A 146 -13.34 3.97 17.15
CA THR A 146 -12.10 3.64 17.85
C THR A 146 -12.01 2.13 18.12
N PRO A 147 -11.02 1.42 17.56
CA PRO A 147 -10.88 -0.03 17.74
C PRO A 147 -10.61 -0.45 19.19
N THR A 148 -11.03 -1.66 19.57
CA THR A 148 -10.83 -2.25 20.91
C THR A 148 -10.00 -3.53 20.90
N ASN A 149 -10.01 -4.28 19.80
CA ASN A 149 -9.33 -5.55 19.58
C ASN A 149 -8.37 -5.50 18.38
N GLY A 150 -8.09 -4.30 17.89
CA GLY A 150 -7.04 -3.99 16.92
C GLY A 150 -5.71 -3.62 17.58
N LEU A 151 -5.04 -2.62 17.01
CA LEU A 151 -3.70 -2.14 17.36
C LEU A 151 -3.70 -0.79 18.11
N LYS A 152 -4.84 -0.39 18.70
CA LYS A 152 -4.92 0.86 19.47
C LYS A 152 -3.85 0.94 20.56
N ASN A 153 -3.14 2.08 20.62
CA ASN A 153 -2.03 2.35 21.52
C ASN A 153 -0.79 1.47 21.28
N ARG A 154 -0.56 1.01 20.05
CA ARG A 154 0.64 0.26 19.67
C ARG A 154 1.53 1.11 18.80
N HIS A 155 2.84 0.94 18.93
CA HIS A 155 3.86 1.63 18.16
C HIS A 155 4.63 0.61 17.33
N ILE A 156 4.55 0.73 16.00
CA ILE A 156 5.19 -0.21 15.06
C ILE A 156 6.24 0.56 14.28
N ALA A 157 7.50 0.11 14.37
CA ALA A 157 8.56 0.61 13.50
C ALA A 157 8.60 -0.24 12.23
N LEU A 158 8.41 0.37 11.06
CA LEU A 158 8.28 -0.36 9.81
C LEU A 158 9.05 0.33 8.70
N TRP A 159 9.70 -0.47 7.85
CA TRP A 159 10.35 0.03 6.66
C TRP A 159 10.26 -0.95 5.50
N GLN A 160 10.03 -0.37 4.32
CA GLN A 160 10.41 -0.94 3.03
C GLN A 160 11.93 -1.11 2.95
N SER A 161 12.41 -1.75 1.88
CA SER A 161 13.82 -2.06 1.67
C SER A 161 14.69 -0.81 1.45
N HIS A 162 15.77 -0.97 0.70
CA HIS A 162 16.76 0.04 0.32
C HIS A 162 16.14 1.19 -0.46
N GLY A 163 16.89 2.27 -0.59
CA GLY A 163 16.50 3.45 -1.35
C GLY A 163 17.67 4.01 -2.15
N PHE A 164 17.39 5.01 -2.98
CA PHE A 164 18.38 5.67 -3.81
C PHE A 164 19.49 6.27 -2.93
N TYR A 165 20.74 5.90 -3.21
CA TYR A 165 21.89 6.26 -2.38
C TYR A 165 23.10 6.69 -3.21
N TYR A 166 23.98 7.46 -2.59
CA TYR A 166 25.24 7.89 -3.19
C TYR A 166 26.31 6.82 -2.98
N GLU A 167 26.77 6.15 -4.04
CA GLU A 167 27.87 5.19 -3.99
C GLU A 167 29.22 5.91 -4.10
N PRO A 168 29.94 6.12 -2.98
CA PRO A 168 31.15 6.95 -3.00
C PRO A 168 32.26 6.34 -3.86
N LYS A 169 32.29 5.02 -4.01
CA LYS A 169 33.30 4.32 -4.83
C LYS A 169 33.11 4.55 -6.33
N LEU A 170 31.90 4.90 -6.76
CA LEU A 170 31.51 5.16 -8.15
C LEU A 170 31.18 6.62 -8.41
N THR A 171 31.20 7.47 -7.37
CA THR A 171 30.95 8.91 -7.44
C THR A 171 29.62 9.25 -8.10
N ARG A 172 28.58 8.50 -7.78
CA ARG A 172 27.24 8.68 -8.35
C ARG A 172 26.15 8.27 -7.39
N TRP A 173 24.95 8.78 -7.62
CA TRP A 173 23.74 8.24 -7.04
C TRP A 173 23.25 7.02 -7.84
N GLU A 174 22.82 5.97 -7.15
CA GLU A 174 22.32 4.74 -7.74
C GLU A 174 21.30 4.01 -6.85
N TRP A 175 20.59 3.05 -7.44
CA TRP A 175 19.75 2.11 -6.72
C TRP A 175 20.59 0.96 -6.16
N GLN A 176 20.11 0.33 -5.09
CA GLN A 176 20.76 -0.86 -4.56
C GLN A 176 20.60 -2.07 -5.47
N ARG A 177 19.49 -2.13 -6.22
CA ARG A 177 19.18 -3.23 -7.14
C ARG A 177 18.98 -2.77 -8.57
N ALA A 178 19.31 -3.69 -9.48
CA ALA A 178 19.06 -3.63 -10.90
C ALA A 178 17.65 -3.15 -11.31
N ARG A 179 17.60 -2.40 -12.41
CA ARG A 179 16.39 -1.98 -13.12
C ARG A 179 15.80 -3.15 -13.91
N ILE A 180 14.93 -3.93 -13.28
CA ILE A 180 14.45 -5.20 -13.82
C ILE A 180 12.92 -5.31 -13.74
N PHE A 181 12.31 -5.83 -14.80
CA PHE A 181 10.86 -6.02 -14.91
C PHE A 181 10.05 -4.75 -14.58
N GLN A 182 10.46 -3.62 -15.18
CA GLN A 182 9.80 -2.32 -15.05
C GLN A 182 9.81 -1.71 -13.64
N THR A 183 10.62 -2.26 -12.71
CA THR A 183 10.79 -1.70 -11.36
C THR A 183 12.22 -1.84 -10.86
N VAL A 184 12.47 -1.32 -9.66
CA VAL A 184 13.65 -1.62 -8.81
C VAL A 184 13.15 -2.03 -7.44
N GLU A 185 13.84 -2.94 -6.76
CA GLU A 185 13.44 -3.46 -5.45
C GLU A 185 13.19 -2.35 -4.41
N ASP A 186 14.04 -1.32 -4.48
CA ASP A 186 14.08 -0.13 -3.64
C ASP A 186 12.77 0.69 -3.66
N LEU A 187 12.05 0.66 -4.79
CA LEU A 187 10.72 1.27 -4.97
C LEU A 187 9.61 0.22 -4.91
N TYR A 188 9.86 -0.98 -5.40
CA TYR A 188 8.91 -2.08 -5.47
C TYR A 188 8.30 -2.42 -4.11
N THR A 189 9.13 -2.58 -3.08
CA THR A 189 8.65 -2.92 -1.72
C THR A 189 7.77 -1.81 -1.13
N GLN A 190 7.99 -0.55 -1.53
CA GLN A 190 7.15 0.59 -1.13
C GLN A 190 5.72 0.48 -1.64
N SER A 191 5.51 -0.15 -2.79
CA SER A 191 4.18 -0.34 -3.38
C SER A 191 3.26 -1.27 -2.59
N TYR A 192 3.81 -2.06 -1.65
CA TYR A 192 3.05 -2.81 -0.64
C TYR A 192 2.87 -1.98 0.63
N VAL A 193 3.95 -1.34 1.06
CA VAL A 193 4.02 -0.68 2.36
C VAL A 193 3.15 0.57 2.42
N LEU A 194 3.35 1.52 1.50
CA LEU A 194 2.72 2.84 1.58
C LEU A 194 1.23 2.82 1.22
N PRO A 195 0.79 2.14 0.14
CA PRO A 195 -0.63 2.15 -0.25
C PRO A 195 -1.50 1.19 0.58
N PHE A 196 -0.91 0.13 1.16
CA PHE A 196 -1.68 -0.96 1.77
C PHE A 196 -1.34 -1.22 3.23
N LEU A 197 -0.11 -1.68 3.52
CA LEU A 197 0.22 -2.17 4.87
C LEU A 197 0.16 -1.07 5.94
N VAL A 198 0.73 0.11 5.68
CA VAL A 198 0.70 1.24 6.63
C VAL A 198 -0.75 1.67 6.93
N PRO A 199 -1.61 1.94 5.92
CA PRO A 199 -3.02 2.23 6.19
C PRO A 199 -3.75 1.13 6.96
N MET A 200 -3.50 -0.16 6.71
CA MET A 200 -4.12 -1.25 7.48
C MET A 200 -3.75 -1.20 8.97
N LEU A 201 -2.47 -0.92 9.27
CA LEU A 201 -2.00 -0.82 10.65
C LEU A 201 -2.57 0.41 11.36
N GLU A 202 -2.61 1.55 10.68
CA GLU A 202 -3.16 2.81 11.21
C GLU A 202 -4.69 2.73 11.40
N ASN A 203 -5.43 2.12 10.47
CA ASN A 203 -6.87 1.87 10.59
C ASN A 203 -7.21 0.88 11.71
N ALA A 204 -6.29 0.00 12.08
CA ALA A 204 -6.40 -0.85 13.27
C ALA A 204 -6.05 -0.09 14.57
N GLY A 205 -5.51 1.14 14.48
CA GLY A 205 -5.22 2.04 15.60
C GLY A 205 -3.74 2.15 15.98
N ALA A 206 -2.82 1.62 15.19
CA ALA A 206 -1.38 1.73 15.46
C ALA A 206 -0.84 3.13 15.15
N ASN A 207 0.23 3.51 15.85
CA ASN A 207 1.15 4.57 15.42
C ASN A 207 2.29 3.91 14.65
N VAL A 208 2.37 4.14 13.33
CA VAL A 208 3.43 3.57 12.48
C VAL A 208 4.54 4.60 12.27
N LEU A 209 5.78 4.21 12.60
CA LEU A 209 6.97 5.02 12.42
C LEU A 209 7.82 4.46 11.28
N MET A 210 8.36 5.32 10.43
CA MET A 210 9.16 4.93 9.27
C MET A 210 10.49 5.70 9.21
N PRO A 211 11.61 5.05 8.86
CA PRO A 211 12.91 5.69 8.68
C PRO A 211 13.12 6.24 7.27
N ARG A 212 12.06 6.35 6.45
CA ARG A 212 12.03 6.94 5.11
C ARG A 212 10.82 7.85 4.99
N GLU A 213 10.89 8.85 4.11
CA GLU A 213 9.73 9.71 3.81
C GLU A 213 8.58 8.86 3.23
N ARG A 214 7.37 9.08 3.72
CA ARG A 214 6.17 8.32 3.35
C ARG A 214 5.25 9.08 2.38
N ASP A 215 5.42 10.39 2.27
CA ASP A 215 4.64 11.22 1.37
C ASP A 215 5.30 11.31 -0.02
N SER A 216 4.56 10.88 -1.05
CA SER A 216 5.01 10.96 -2.43
C SER A 216 4.77 12.33 -3.06
N GLN A 217 4.24 13.29 -2.32
CA GLN A 217 4.10 14.68 -2.75
C GLN A 217 5.47 15.34 -2.87
N ILE A 218 5.83 15.78 -4.08
CA ILE A 218 7.14 16.36 -4.39
C ILE A 218 7.31 17.81 -3.90
N ALA A 219 6.21 18.49 -3.60
CA ALA A 219 6.25 19.79 -2.95
C ALA A 219 6.39 19.65 -1.42
N GLU A 220 7.18 20.53 -0.81
CA GLU A 220 7.36 20.63 0.64
C GLU A 220 7.31 22.11 1.04
N VAL A 221 6.58 22.40 2.11
CA VAL A 221 6.59 23.70 2.77
C VAL A 221 6.84 23.47 4.26
N VAL A 222 7.87 24.14 4.79
CA VAL A 222 8.16 24.15 6.23
C VAL A 222 7.84 25.53 6.78
N VAL A 223 7.01 25.56 7.81
CA VAL A 223 6.65 26.77 8.56
C VAL A 223 7.26 26.65 9.95
N ASP A 224 8.05 27.64 10.34
CA ASP A 224 8.96 27.56 11.49
C ASP A 224 8.89 28.84 12.32
N ASN A 225 9.07 28.73 13.64
CA ASN A 225 9.15 29.87 14.56
C ASN A 225 10.39 30.73 14.35
N ASP A 226 11.48 30.18 13.79
CA ASP A 226 12.71 30.93 13.50
C ASP A 226 12.71 31.60 12.12
N GLY A 227 11.65 31.38 11.33
CA GLY A 227 11.43 31.99 10.02
C GLY A 227 11.38 30.95 8.89
N CYS A 228 10.72 31.31 7.79
CA CYS A 228 10.50 30.40 6.67
C CYS A 228 11.46 30.70 5.52
N LEU A 229 12.23 29.69 5.09
CA LEU A 229 13.06 29.78 3.88
C LEU A 229 12.16 29.74 2.63
N HIS A 230 12.42 30.63 1.66
CA HIS A 230 11.77 30.69 0.34
C HIS A 230 10.22 30.70 0.29
N SER A 231 9.53 31.02 1.39
CA SER A 231 8.06 31.12 1.37
C SER A 231 7.55 32.30 2.17
N ARG A 232 6.34 32.79 1.84
CA ARG A 232 5.63 33.80 2.63
C ARG A 232 4.73 33.14 3.67
N SER A 233 5.01 31.89 4.03
CA SER A 233 4.33 31.16 5.11
C SER A 233 4.53 31.88 6.43
N VAL A 234 3.56 31.73 7.35
CA VAL A 234 3.49 32.55 8.55
C VAL A 234 3.39 31.68 9.80
N TYR A 235 4.28 31.91 10.75
CA TYR A 235 4.16 31.48 12.13
C TYR A 235 3.64 32.64 13.00
N THR A 236 2.66 32.39 13.85
CA THR A 236 2.17 33.39 14.83
C THR A 236 1.80 32.78 16.17
N GLU A 237 2.00 33.55 17.24
CA GLU A 237 1.60 33.20 18.60
C GLU A 237 0.44 34.09 19.06
N LYS A 238 -0.60 33.50 19.65
CA LYS A 238 -1.69 34.21 20.33
C LYS A 238 -1.61 33.95 21.82
N ILE A 239 -1.68 35.02 22.61
CA ILE A 239 -1.50 34.99 24.06
C ILE A 239 -2.87 34.97 24.77
N GLY A 240 -3.10 33.92 25.54
CA GLY A 240 -4.16 33.80 26.54
C GLY A 240 -3.66 34.16 27.94
N ASP A 241 -3.86 33.27 28.92
CA ASP A 241 -3.44 33.52 30.32
C ASP A 241 -1.96 33.18 30.59
N LYS A 242 -1.30 32.45 29.69
CA LYS A 242 0.11 32.03 29.80
C LYS A 242 0.90 32.49 28.59
N ASN A 243 2.05 33.12 28.80
CA ASN A 243 2.85 33.65 27.70
C ASN A 243 3.70 32.55 27.05
N TRP A 244 3.81 32.60 25.72
CA TRP A 244 4.86 31.88 25.00
C TRP A 244 6.21 32.51 25.32
N MET A 245 7.20 31.67 25.56
CA MET A 245 8.58 32.06 25.81
C MET A 245 9.51 31.23 24.93
N GLN A 246 10.72 31.74 24.68
CA GLN A 246 11.74 30.93 24.04
C GLN A 246 12.19 29.84 25.01
N GLY A 247 12.16 28.59 24.55
CA GLY A 247 12.69 27.45 25.28
C GLY A 247 14.22 27.50 25.40
N THR A 248 14.76 26.73 26.35
CA THR A 248 16.21 26.55 26.50
C THR A 248 16.65 25.28 25.77
N GLY A 249 17.60 25.41 24.85
CA GLY A 249 18.15 24.32 24.05
C GLY A 249 17.86 24.51 22.55
N GLU A 250 18.17 23.48 21.79
CA GLU A 250 18.08 23.47 20.33
C GLU A 250 16.68 23.03 19.84
N GLY A 251 16.22 23.68 18.77
CA GLY A 251 15.07 23.31 17.94
C GLY A 251 15.43 23.30 16.45
N PHE A 252 14.43 23.11 15.59
CA PHE A 252 14.60 23.08 14.15
C PHE A 252 14.80 24.49 13.58
N ALA A 253 15.67 24.62 12.57
CA ALA A 253 15.69 25.77 11.67
C ALA A 253 15.96 25.36 10.23
N HIS A 254 15.12 25.79 9.29
CA HIS A 254 15.38 25.59 7.85
C HIS A 254 16.23 26.76 7.31
N LEU A 255 17.56 26.64 7.37
CA LEU A 255 18.46 27.76 7.04
C LEU A 255 19.04 27.72 5.63
N ARG A 256 18.90 26.61 4.90
CA ARG A 256 19.53 26.39 3.59
C ARG A 256 18.80 25.35 2.75
N ASP A 257 18.94 25.46 1.43
CA ASP A 257 18.35 24.55 0.45
C ASP A 257 18.98 23.15 0.45
N GLN A 258 20.26 23.04 0.82
CA GLN A 258 20.99 21.78 0.86
C GLN A 258 21.85 21.69 2.12
N TYR A 259 21.92 20.49 2.70
CA TYR A 259 22.71 20.20 3.89
C TYR A 259 23.87 19.30 3.51
N ILE A 260 25.05 19.60 4.04
CA ILE A 260 26.28 18.88 3.77
C ILE A 260 26.81 18.20 5.02
N ASN A 261 27.64 17.17 4.82
CA ASN A 261 28.30 16.45 5.92
C ASN A 261 27.28 15.93 6.95
N PHE A 262 27.43 16.35 8.22
CA PHE A 262 26.58 15.98 9.35
C PHE A 262 25.82 17.20 9.89
N GLU A 263 25.60 18.21 9.05
CA GLU A 263 24.70 19.32 9.40
C GLU A 263 23.32 18.75 9.74
N ASN A 264 22.78 19.20 10.87
CA ASN A 264 21.51 18.72 11.41
C ASN A 264 20.62 19.95 11.70
N PRO A 265 19.52 20.14 10.96
CA PRO A 265 18.67 21.31 11.10
C PRO A 265 18.01 21.42 12.48
N PHE A 266 17.87 20.32 13.23
CA PHE A 266 17.35 20.31 14.60
C PHE A 266 18.36 20.77 15.67
N ARG A 267 19.54 21.23 15.25
CA ARG A 267 20.57 21.85 16.12
C ARG A 267 20.80 23.33 15.82
N GLU A 268 20.04 23.90 14.90
CA GLU A 268 20.32 25.24 14.36
C GLU A 268 19.28 26.29 14.76
N GLY A 269 18.12 25.85 15.25
CA GLY A 269 17.02 26.72 15.63
C GLY A 269 16.71 26.74 17.13
N THR A 270 15.56 27.31 17.43
CA THR A 270 14.99 27.46 18.76
C THR A 270 13.62 26.78 18.81
N PHE A 271 13.01 26.73 19.99
CA PHE A 271 11.63 26.28 20.13
C PHE A 271 10.91 27.18 21.14
N ARG A 272 9.59 27.13 21.11
CA ARG A 272 8.70 27.93 21.96
C ARG A 272 8.12 27.07 23.06
N THR A 273 7.91 27.64 24.24
CA THR A 273 7.37 26.95 25.41
C THR A 273 6.27 27.76 26.09
N VAL A 274 5.26 27.06 26.62
CA VAL A 274 4.15 27.65 27.37
C VAL A 274 3.62 26.67 28.41
N GLU A 275 3.18 27.18 29.55
CA GLU A 275 2.49 26.37 30.56
C GLU A 275 1.08 26.01 30.13
N THR A 276 0.62 24.80 30.48
CA THR A 276 -0.73 24.36 30.18
C THR A 276 -1.79 25.00 31.07
N VAL A 277 -2.94 25.28 30.47
CA VAL A 277 -4.15 25.77 31.14
C VAL A 277 -5.23 24.69 31.15
N LYS A 278 -6.12 24.73 32.15
CA LYS A 278 -7.19 23.72 32.32
C LYS A 278 -8.59 24.34 32.32
N GLY A 279 -9.50 23.69 31.59
CA GLY A 279 -10.92 24.04 31.58
C GLY A 279 -11.24 25.35 30.84
N LYS A 280 -12.53 25.59 30.58
CA LYS A 280 -12.98 26.69 29.69
C LYS A 280 -12.83 28.11 30.27
N LYS A 281 -12.54 28.24 31.57
CA LYS A 281 -12.42 29.55 32.24
C LYS A 281 -11.08 30.22 31.99
N GLU A 282 -10.02 29.42 31.87
CA GLU A 282 -8.68 29.90 31.51
C GLU A 282 -8.60 30.09 30.00
N LYS A 283 -8.06 31.24 29.57
CA LYS A 283 -7.84 31.57 28.17
C LYS A 283 -6.62 30.82 27.65
N GLU A 284 -6.80 30.05 26.60
CA GLU A 284 -5.70 29.33 25.97
C GLU A 284 -4.82 30.24 25.13
N SER A 285 -3.54 29.90 25.10
CA SER A 285 -2.55 30.45 24.18
C SER A 285 -2.35 29.47 23.05
N THR A 286 -2.19 29.98 21.83
CA THR A 286 -2.02 29.15 20.63
C THR A 286 -0.80 29.54 19.82
N ALA A 287 -0.25 28.58 19.09
CA ALA A 287 0.72 28.78 18.02
C ALA A 287 0.07 28.35 16.70
N GLU A 288 0.17 29.15 15.64
CA GLU A 288 -0.45 28.89 14.33
C GLU A 288 0.60 28.91 13.22
N TRP A 289 0.57 27.88 12.36
CA TRP A 289 1.40 27.73 11.16
C TRP A 289 0.51 27.77 9.92
N ILE A 290 0.67 28.80 9.09
CA ILE A 290 -0.13 29.03 7.88
C ILE A 290 0.80 28.90 6.65
N PRO A 291 0.78 27.76 5.94
CA PRO A 291 1.63 27.54 4.77
C PRO A 291 1.18 28.36 3.55
N GLU A 292 2.13 28.66 2.67
CA GLU A 292 1.88 29.06 1.27
C GLU A 292 2.20 27.87 0.34
N LEU A 293 1.17 27.13 -0.09
CA LEU A 293 1.36 25.92 -0.90
C LEU A 293 1.41 26.24 -2.41
N PRO A 294 2.26 25.56 -3.20
CA PRO A 294 2.40 25.84 -4.62
C PRO A 294 1.22 25.34 -5.47
N SER A 295 0.50 24.32 -5.00
CA SER A 295 -0.58 23.66 -5.74
C SER A 295 -1.64 23.10 -4.80
N THR A 296 -2.86 22.91 -5.33
CA THR A 296 -3.91 22.16 -4.64
C THR A 296 -3.56 20.67 -4.69
N GLY A 297 -3.71 19.96 -3.58
CA GLY A 297 -3.38 18.53 -3.54
C GLY A 297 -3.45 17.93 -2.14
N GLN A 298 -3.08 16.66 -2.06
CA GLN A 298 -2.92 15.95 -0.79
C GLN A 298 -1.49 16.13 -0.28
N TYR A 299 -1.36 16.51 0.99
CA TYR A 299 -0.07 16.75 1.66
C TYR A 299 -0.04 16.08 3.03
N ALA A 300 1.02 15.35 3.33
CA ALA A 300 1.31 14.90 4.69
C ALA A 300 1.63 16.10 5.59
N VAL A 301 1.13 16.08 6.82
CA VAL A 301 1.40 17.09 7.85
C VAL A 301 2.25 16.46 8.96
N TYR A 302 3.41 17.05 9.20
CA TYR A 302 4.33 16.69 10.27
C TYR A 302 4.51 17.86 11.23
N VAL A 303 4.65 17.56 12.53
CA VAL A 303 4.93 18.55 13.56
C VAL A 303 6.25 18.24 14.27
N SER A 304 7.00 19.27 14.66
CA SER A 304 8.16 19.19 15.55
C SER A 304 7.85 19.85 16.89
N TYR A 305 8.53 19.38 17.94
CA TYR A 305 8.51 19.94 19.29
C TYR A 305 9.71 19.44 20.10
N LYS A 306 9.90 19.95 21.32
CA LYS A 306 10.94 19.52 22.25
C LYS A 306 10.36 18.78 23.45
N SER A 307 10.81 17.55 23.71
CA SER A 307 10.46 16.85 24.94
C SER A 307 11.27 17.39 26.12
N LEU A 308 10.57 17.77 27.20
CA LEU A 308 11.13 18.30 28.45
C LEU A 308 10.63 17.45 29.63
N PRO A 309 11.31 17.44 30.81
CA PRO A 309 10.92 16.62 31.96
C PRO A 309 9.48 16.82 32.46
N ASN A 310 8.87 17.99 32.22
CA ASN A 310 7.48 18.29 32.59
C ASN A 310 6.56 18.50 31.37
N SER A 311 6.91 17.94 30.21
CA SER A 311 6.07 17.99 29.01
C SER A 311 4.70 17.35 29.25
N THR A 312 3.70 17.89 28.56
CA THR A 312 2.36 17.32 28.57
C THR A 312 2.26 16.05 27.73
N ASP A 313 1.32 15.18 28.07
CA ASP A 313 1.03 13.92 27.38
C ASP A 313 -0.20 14.00 26.45
N ASP A 314 -0.69 15.22 26.20
CA ASP A 314 -1.95 15.49 25.50
C ASP A 314 -1.97 16.85 24.77
N ALA A 315 -0.84 17.27 24.18
CA ALA A 315 -0.75 18.52 23.43
C ALA A 315 -1.75 18.53 22.25
N LEU A 316 -2.63 19.54 22.20
CA LEU A 316 -3.75 19.57 21.25
C LEU A 316 -3.36 20.30 19.97
N TYR A 317 -3.23 19.55 18.88
CA TYR A 317 -3.06 20.07 17.52
C TYR A 317 -4.39 20.04 16.76
N THR A 318 -4.64 21.06 15.95
CA THR A 318 -5.81 21.18 15.07
C THR A 318 -5.33 21.52 13.66
N VAL A 319 -5.63 20.67 12.70
CA VAL A 319 -5.35 20.87 11.27
C VAL A 319 -6.64 21.36 10.59
N TYR A 320 -6.58 22.52 9.96
CA TYR A 320 -7.62 23.05 9.09
C TYR A 320 -7.25 22.69 7.65
N HIS A 321 -8.15 21.99 6.96
CA HIS A 321 -7.93 21.45 5.62
C HIS A 321 -9.22 21.51 4.79
N LYS A 322 -9.16 21.15 3.50
CA LYS A 322 -10.31 21.20 2.58
C LYS A 322 -11.50 20.33 2.98
N GLY A 323 -11.28 19.33 3.84
CA GLY A 323 -12.31 18.44 4.39
C GLY A 323 -12.91 18.93 5.71
N GLY A 324 -12.44 20.07 6.23
CA GLY A 324 -12.89 20.64 7.50
C GLY A 324 -11.75 20.71 8.52
N VAL A 325 -11.97 20.12 9.70
CA VAL A 325 -11.06 20.26 10.84
C VAL A 325 -10.76 18.90 11.47
N SER A 326 -9.47 18.58 11.58
CA SER A 326 -8.97 17.36 12.22
C SER A 326 -8.17 17.68 13.47
N GLN A 327 -8.49 17.05 14.59
CA GLN A 327 -7.83 17.28 15.88
C GLN A 327 -7.02 16.07 16.35
N PHE A 328 -5.88 16.35 16.97
CA PHE A 328 -4.93 15.35 17.45
C PHE A 328 -4.42 15.70 18.84
N LYS A 329 -4.28 14.68 19.71
CA LYS A 329 -3.48 14.77 20.93
C LYS A 329 -2.12 14.13 20.67
N VAL A 330 -1.05 14.89 20.90
CA VAL A 330 0.34 14.45 20.76
C VAL A 330 0.99 14.35 22.14
N ASN A 331 1.62 13.22 22.44
CA ASN A 331 2.32 13.00 23.70
C ASN A 331 3.74 13.55 23.62
N GLN A 332 3.94 14.80 24.07
CA GLN A 332 5.24 15.48 24.00
C GLN A 332 6.28 14.97 25.02
N GLN A 333 5.97 13.96 25.82
CA GLN A 333 6.95 13.29 26.71
C GLN A 333 7.90 12.36 25.94
N MET A 334 7.60 12.08 24.68
CA MET A 334 8.36 11.24 23.76
C MET A 334 8.46 11.93 22.40
N GLY A 335 9.31 11.44 21.49
CA GLY A 335 9.33 11.89 20.10
C GLY A 335 9.77 13.34 19.82
N GLY A 336 10.32 14.05 20.81
CA GLY A 336 10.80 15.42 20.60
C GLY A 336 12.11 15.49 19.80
N GLY A 337 12.29 16.54 19.01
CA GLY A 337 13.47 16.79 18.18
C GLY A 337 13.49 15.99 16.88
N THR A 338 12.32 15.62 16.35
CA THR A 338 12.15 14.97 15.04
C THR A 338 10.75 15.27 14.48
N TRP A 339 10.48 14.81 13.26
CA TRP A 339 9.18 14.98 12.60
C TRP A 339 8.16 13.93 13.07
N ILE A 340 7.01 14.38 13.57
CA ILE A 340 5.88 13.53 13.98
C ILE A 340 4.71 13.69 13.00
N TYR A 341 4.35 12.60 12.30
CA TYR A 341 3.24 12.57 11.35
C TYR A 341 1.88 12.67 12.03
N LEU A 342 0.99 13.53 11.53
CA LEU A 342 -0.39 13.66 12.00
C LEU A 342 -1.42 13.06 11.03
N GLY A 343 -1.12 13.02 9.74
CA GLY A 343 -2.06 12.61 8.70
C GLY A 343 -1.76 13.24 7.35
N THR A 344 -2.52 12.87 6.33
CA THR A 344 -2.47 13.45 4.98
C THR A 344 -3.80 14.11 4.69
N PHE A 345 -3.77 15.37 4.23
CA PHE A 345 -4.97 16.18 4.07
C PHE A 345 -4.95 16.96 2.76
N GLY A 346 -6.14 17.22 2.20
CA GLY A 346 -6.32 18.09 1.05
C GLY A 346 -6.15 19.56 1.43
N PHE A 347 -5.32 20.29 0.69
CA PHE A 347 -5.15 21.74 0.80
C PHE A 347 -5.33 22.42 -0.55
N ASP A 348 -5.78 23.68 -0.53
CA ASP A 348 -5.78 24.54 -1.71
C ASP A 348 -4.41 25.21 -1.91
N ALA A 349 -4.10 25.54 -3.16
CA ALA A 349 -2.93 26.35 -3.49
C ALA A 349 -3.00 27.74 -2.83
N GLY A 350 -1.83 28.30 -2.55
CA GLY A 350 -1.65 29.62 -1.95
C GLY A 350 -1.63 29.58 -0.43
N LYS A 351 -1.84 30.75 0.18
CA LYS A 351 -1.85 30.96 1.63
C LYS A 351 -3.23 31.39 2.09
N SER A 352 -3.82 30.64 3.03
CA SER A 352 -5.18 30.88 3.52
C SER A 352 -5.34 30.44 4.96
N ASP A 353 -6.14 31.17 5.74
CA ASP A 353 -6.55 30.77 7.10
C ASP A 353 -7.37 29.46 7.12
N ALA A 354 -7.92 29.04 5.97
CA ALA A 354 -8.61 27.77 5.80
C ALA A 354 -7.66 26.56 5.72
N GLY A 355 -6.37 26.79 5.47
CA GLY A 355 -5.32 25.76 5.44
C GLY A 355 -4.23 26.10 6.43
N LYS A 356 -4.30 25.57 7.66
CA LYS A 356 -3.33 25.86 8.72
C LYS A 356 -3.26 24.79 9.81
N VAL A 357 -2.20 24.81 10.60
CA VAL A 357 -2.04 23.98 11.80
C VAL A 357 -2.04 24.88 13.03
N VAL A 358 -2.73 24.48 14.09
CA VAL A 358 -2.82 25.22 15.36
C VAL A 358 -2.50 24.31 16.53
N LEU A 359 -1.58 24.73 17.40
CA LEU A 359 -1.29 24.09 18.68
C LEU A 359 -1.87 24.92 19.83
N SER A 360 -2.61 24.28 20.72
CA SER A 360 -3.14 24.91 21.94
C SER A 360 -2.39 24.42 23.19
N ASN A 361 -2.20 25.32 24.17
CA ASN A 361 -1.70 24.96 25.50
C ASN A 361 -2.79 24.39 26.43
N ARG A 362 -4.01 24.14 25.93
CA ARG A 362 -5.08 23.52 26.70
C ARG A 362 -4.80 22.03 26.91
N SER A 363 -4.89 21.59 28.16
CA SER A 363 -4.64 20.19 28.57
C SER A 363 -5.63 19.73 29.63
N ASP A 364 -5.74 18.41 29.83
CA ASP A 364 -6.46 17.81 30.94
C ASP A 364 -5.79 18.11 32.30
N LYS A 365 -4.50 18.52 32.28
CA LYS A 365 -3.65 18.84 33.44
C LYS A 365 -3.09 20.26 33.32
N ALA A 366 -3.28 21.10 34.34
CA ALA A 366 -2.64 22.42 34.41
C ALA A 366 -1.18 22.32 34.87
N GLY A 367 -0.35 23.30 34.53
CA GLY A 367 1.05 23.40 34.99
C GLY A 367 2.02 22.40 34.36
N ARG A 368 1.61 21.73 33.28
CA ARG A 368 2.53 21.00 32.38
C ARG A 368 3.10 21.96 31.34
N ILE A 369 4.05 21.48 30.54
CA ILE A 369 4.66 22.27 29.48
C ILE A 369 4.20 21.77 28.11
N VAL A 370 3.79 22.71 27.26
CA VAL A 370 3.66 22.51 25.81
C VAL A 370 4.83 23.20 25.14
N THR A 371 5.39 22.55 24.12
CA THR A 371 6.42 23.13 23.25
C THR A 371 5.97 23.15 21.79
N ALA A 372 6.43 24.15 21.05
CA ALA A 372 6.14 24.35 19.64
C ALA A 372 7.45 24.65 18.89
N ASP A 373 7.59 24.13 17.69
CA ASP A 373 8.77 24.33 16.84
C ASP A 373 8.27 24.57 15.39
N ALA A 374 8.61 23.69 14.45
CA ALA A 374 8.18 23.75 13.06
C ALA A 374 7.04 22.79 12.67
N VAL A 375 6.39 23.08 11.55
CA VAL A 375 5.43 22.23 10.85
C VAL A 375 5.89 22.03 9.40
N LYS A 376 6.01 20.77 8.96
CA LYS A 376 6.34 20.39 7.59
C LYS A 376 5.10 19.85 6.88
N ILE A 377 4.82 20.35 5.68
CA ILE A 377 3.65 20.00 4.87
C ILE A 377 4.12 19.54 3.48
N GLY A 378 3.89 18.27 3.15
CA GLY A 378 4.39 17.61 1.93
C GLY A 378 5.68 16.79 2.15
N GLY A 379 6.08 15.99 1.16
CA GLY A 379 7.25 15.10 1.20
C GLY A 379 8.55 15.74 0.69
N GLY A 380 8.46 16.51 -0.39
CA GLY A 380 9.58 17.28 -0.92
C GLY A 380 10.58 16.49 -1.76
N MET A 381 11.67 17.18 -2.10
CA MET A 381 12.81 16.66 -2.84
C MET A 381 14.00 16.40 -1.91
N GLY A 382 14.89 15.50 -2.32
CA GLY A 382 16.13 15.23 -1.62
C GLY A 382 17.03 16.46 -1.50
N ASN A 383 17.43 16.80 -0.28
CA ASN A 383 18.26 17.97 0.03
C ASN A 383 19.54 17.64 0.82
N MET A 384 19.85 16.36 0.98
CA MET A 384 21.09 15.90 1.61
C MET A 384 22.17 15.72 0.54
N ALA A 385 23.12 16.65 0.49
CA ALA A 385 24.16 16.64 -0.53
C ALA A 385 25.36 15.77 -0.12
N ARG A 386 25.84 14.94 -1.05
CA ARG A 386 26.87 13.92 -0.82
C ARG A 386 28.09 14.13 -1.70
N ARG A 387 29.24 13.72 -1.17
CA ARG A 387 30.52 13.61 -1.87
C ARG A 387 31.36 12.52 -1.22
N ILE A 388 32.48 12.16 -1.83
CA ILE A 388 33.47 11.27 -1.20
C ILE A 388 34.00 11.88 0.10
N SER A 389 34.07 11.08 1.16
CA SER A 389 34.68 11.46 2.43
C SER A 389 36.16 11.80 2.26
N GLU A 390 36.65 12.80 3.00
CA GLU A 390 38.08 13.19 3.01
C GLU A 390 39.01 12.03 3.40
N THR A 391 38.46 11.02 4.08
CA THR A 391 39.19 9.82 4.53
C THR A 391 39.01 8.62 3.59
N GLY A 392 38.42 8.84 2.41
CA GLY A 392 38.20 7.83 1.37
C GLY A 392 36.88 7.06 1.50
N ALA A 393 36.72 6.01 0.69
CA ALA A 393 35.55 5.13 0.69
C ALA A 393 35.92 3.73 1.23
N THR A 394 34.92 2.93 1.59
CA THR A 394 35.11 1.52 1.99
C THR A 394 34.26 0.59 1.15
N GLU A 395 34.67 -0.67 1.03
CA GLU A 395 33.87 -1.69 0.34
C GLU A 395 32.54 -1.98 1.03
N ASN A 396 31.54 -2.35 0.23
CA ASN A 396 30.20 -2.68 0.70
C ASN A 396 30.24 -4.05 1.39
N ILE A 397 29.60 -4.14 2.56
CA ILE A 397 29.53 -5.37 3.35
C ILE A 397 28.08 -5.82 3.43
N LYS A 398 27.83 -7.10 3.17
CA LYS A 398 26.48 -7.68 3.28
C LYS A 398 25.97 -7.61 4.71
N SER A 399 24.66 -7.39 4.86
CA SER A 399 24.00 -7.31 6.18
C SER A 399 24.19 -8.57 7.05
N SER A 400 24.42 -9.73 6.43
CA SER A 400 24.70 -11.01 7.10
C SER A 400 26.13 -11.14 7.65
N ASP A 401 27.08 -10.34 7.16
CA ASP A 401 28.51 -10.56 7.34
C ASP A 401 29.05 -9.74 8.52
N GLY A 402 28.62 -10.10 9.74
CA GLY A 402 28.90 -9.34 10.97
C GLY A 402 30.37 -9.14 11.36
N ASN A 403 31.32 -9.85 10.73
CA ASN A 403 32.76 -9.83 11.07
C ASN A 403 33.66 -9.56 9.85
N ALA A 404 33.12 -9.10 8.72
CA ALA A 404 33.95 -8.78 7.56
C ALA A 404 34.89 -7.60 7.89
N ALA A 405 36.16 -7.72 7.50
CA ALA A 405 37.13 -6.64 7.69
C ALA A 405 36.75 -5.43 6.83
N ILE A 406 36.85 -4.23 7.39
CA ILE A 406 36.66 -2.99 6.63
C ILE A 406 37.82 -2.86 5.64
N VAL A 407 37.51 -2.90 4.35
CA VAL A 407 38.48 -2.72 3.28
C VAL A 407 38.36 -1.29 2.76
N HIS A 408 39.45 -0.54 2.85
CA HIS A 408 39.54 0.83 2.33
C HIS A 408 39.81 0.81 0.83
N LYS A 409 39.15 1.72 0.11
CA LYS A 409 39.39 1.96 -1.32
C LYS A 409 40.09 3.29 -1.51
N GLU A 410 41.26 3.26 -2.15
CA GLU A 410 41.95 4.47 -2.57
C GLU A 410 41.19 5.12 -3.74
N MET A 411 40.83 6.39 -3.57
CA MET A 411 40.16 7.18 -4.59
C MET A 411 41.13 8.21 -5.18
N PRO A 412 40.97 8.59 -6.47
CA PRO A 412 41.73 9.68 -7.06
C PRO A 412 41.62 10.97 -6.24
N LYS A 413 42.72 11.69 -6.09
CA LYS A 413 42.72 13.00 -5.40
C LYS A 413 42.27 14.10 -6.36
N VAL A 414 40.97 14.20 -6.55
CA VAL A 414 40.32 15.29 -7.30
C VAL A 414 39.31 16.00 -6.40
N ASP A 415 38.89 17.19 -6.82
CA ASP A 415 37.84 17.94 -6.12
C ASP A 415 36.47 17.35 -6.49
N TYR A 416 35.87 16.63 -5.55
CA TYR A 416 34.54 16.03 -5.72
C TYR A 416 33.49 17.00 -5.19
N PRO A 417 32.57 17.51 -6.05
CA PRO A 417 31.53 18.42 -5.62
C PRO A 417 30.52 17.70 -4.72
N TYR A 418 29.81 18.47 -3.91
CA TYR A 418 28.60 17.99 -3.24
C TYR A 418 27.46 17.90 -4.23
N GLU A 419 26.75 16.78 -4.22
CA GLU A 419 25.62 16.51 -5.12
C GLU A 419 24.43 16.00 -4.31
N ILE A 420 23.27 16.64 -4.48
CA ILE A 420 21.99 16.09 -4.04
C ILE A 420 21.54 14.98 -4.99
N SER A 421 20.59 14.15 -4.56
CA SER A 421 20.07 13.05 -5.39
C SER A 421 19.36 13.53 -6.64
N GLY A 422 18.67 14.68 -6.56
CA GLY A 422 17.73 15.15 -7.59
C GLY A 422 16.40 14.38 -7.62
N TYR A 423 16.16 13.48 -6.67
CA TYR A 423 14.98 12.63 -6.60
C TYR A 423 13.99 13.11 -5.53
N PRO A 424 12.69 12.76 -5.65
CA PRO A 424 11.75 12.90 -4.55
C PRO A 424 12.25 12.20 -3.29
N ARG A 425 12.00 12.81 -2.12
CA ARG A 425 12.57 12.33 -0.86
C ARG A 425 12.12 10.91 -0.49
N PHE A 426 10.92 10.48 -0.90
CA PHE A 426 10.44 9.11 -0.67
C PHE A 426 11.27 8.04 -1.42
N CYS A 427 11.95 8.41 -2.49
CA CYS A 427 12.86 7.53 -3.23
C CYS A 427 14.17 7.27 -2.47
N GLU A 428 14.60 8.20 -1.63
CA GLU A 428 15.91 8.18 -0.97
C GLU A 428 16.03 7.08 0.09
N ALA A 429 17.27 6.62 0.29
CA ALA A 429 17.65 5.71 1.36
C ALA A 429 17.36 6.28 2.76
N ALA A 430 17.19 5.40 3.74
CA ALA A 430 16.78 5.77 5.10
C ALA A 430 17.71 6.81 5.73
N ARG A 431 19.02 6.69 5.49
CA ARG A 431 20.01 7.58 6.12
C ARG A 431 19.77 9.08 5.85
N TYR A 432 19.28 9.42 4.65
CA TYR A 432 19.10 10.83 4.26
C TYR A 432 17.84 11.41 4.90
N TRP A 433 16.76 10.62 4.95
CA TRP A 433 15.57 10.98 5.72
C TRP A 433 15.90 11.16 7.20
N LEU A 434 16.67 10.25 7.79
CA LEU A 434 17.03 10.33 9.20
C LEU A 434 17.85 11.58 9.51
N GLN A 435 18.78 11.97 8.62
CA GLN A 435 19.49 13.25 8.75
C GLN A 435 18.54 14.45 8.69
N TRP A 436 17.64 14.48 7.69
CA TRP A 436 16.64 15.54 7.56
C TRP A 436 15.66 15.60 8.75
N ALA A 437 15.37 14.45 9.35
CA ALA A 437 14.50 14.29 10.51
C ALA A 437 15.22 14.54 11.85
N GLY A 438 16.45 15.05 11.82
CA GLY A 438 17.18 15.47 13.01
C GLY A 438 17.81 14.34 13.83
N ILE A 439 17.76 13.12 13.33
CA ILE A 439 18.32 11.95 14.01
C ILE A 439 19.84 12.09 14.10
N PRO A 440 20.49 11.76 15.24
CA PRO A 440 21.94 11.89 15.38
C PRO A 440 22.73 11.08 14.35
N ASP A 441 23.88 11.61 13.92
CA ASP A 441 24.82 10.97 12.99
C ASP A 441 25.34 9.61 13.48
N SER A 442 25.42 9.42 14.80
CA SER A 442 25.72 8.12 15.42
C SER A 442 24.67 7.02 15.14
N VAL A 443 23.48 7.38 14.65
CA VAL A 443 22.40 6.45 14.30
C VAL A 443 22.39 6.18 12.80
N TYR A 444 22.53 7.21 11.97
CA TYR A 444 22.38 7.09 10.51
C TYR A 444 23.70 6.96 9.74
N SER A 445 24.85 7.12 10.39
CA SER A 445 26.17 7.04 9.74
C SER A 445 27.23 6.36 10.59
N ASP A 446 27.06 5.04 10.82
CA ASP A 446 28.06 4.15 11.45
C ASP A 446 29.42 4.25 10.73
N SER A 447 29.40 4.41 9.39
CA SER A 447 30.60 4.55 8.57
C SER A 447 31.29 5.93 8.68
N GLN A 448 30.66 6.91 9.33
CA GLN A 448 31.10 8.31 9.36
C GLN A 448 31.26 8.88 7.93
N GLY A 449 30.23 8.66 7.11
CA GLY A 449 30.09 9.19 5.75
C GLY A 449 30.97 8.53 4.69
N LYS A 450 31.59 7.37 4.98
CA LYS A 450 32.46 6.62 4.05
C LYS A 450 31.71 5.63 3.17
N ASN A 451 30.54 5.16 3.60
CA ASN A 451 29.78 4.11 2.94
C ASN A 451 28.28 4.26 3.18
N ASP A 452 27.61 4.94 2.25
CA ASP A 452 26.18 5.23 2.34
C ASP A 452 25.33 3.94 2.18
N TYR A 453 25.77 2.95 1.40
CA TYR A 453 25.12 1.64 1.25
C TYR A 453 24.97 0.92 2.60
N THR A 454 26.06 0.85 3.36
CA THR A 454 26.13 0.19 4.64
C THR A 454 25.37 0.98 5.70
N ASP A 455 25.47 2.30 5.64
CA ASP A 455 24.74 3.20 6.52
C ASP A 455 23.22 3.07 6.33
N ASP A 456 22.72 2.91 5.09
CA ASP A 456 21.29 2.75 4.80
C ASP A 456 20.66 1.55 5.52
N TYR A 457 21.16 0.32 5.32
CA TYR A 457 20.52 -0.84 5.95
C TYR A 457 20.81 -0.93 7.46
N LYS A 458 22.00 -0.49 7.92
CA LYS A 458 22.36 -0.55 9.34
C LYS A 458 21.55 0.43 10.18
N CYS A 459 21.34 1.65 9.67
CA CYS A 459 20.73 2.71 10.47
C CYS A 459 19.34 2.35 10.97
N ARG A 460 18.57 1.55 10.25
CA ARG A 460 17.18 1.19 10.59
C ARG A 460 17.09 0.45 11.90
N GLY A 461 17.99 -0.51 12.14
CA GLY A 461 18.05 -1.25 13.40
C GLY A 461 18.49 -0.38 14.58
N ILE A 462 19.45 0.52 14.37
CA ILE A 462 19.91 1.47 15.39
C ILE A 462 18.83 2.52 15.68
N TRP A 463 18.11 2.96 14.64
CA TRP A 463 17.01 3.91 14.74
C TRP A 463 15.87 3.35 15.58
N VAL A 464 15.49 2.07 15.43
CA VAL A 464 14.53 1.42 16.33
C VAL A 464 14.97 1.51 17.79
N ASN A 465 16.25 1.28 18.07
CA ASN A 465 16.79 1.39 19.42
C ASN A 465 16.77 2.85 19.93
N TYR A 466 17.05 3.81 19.05
CA TYR A 466 16.96 5.24 19.36
C TYR A 466 15.52 5.70 19.61
N LEU A 467 14.53 5.19 18.86
CA LEU A 467 13.11 5.42 19.16
C LEU A 467 12.77 4.92 20.57
N ALA A 468 13.18 3.68 20.87
CA ALA A 468 12.87 2.98 22.11
C ALA A 468 13.66 3.43 23.34
N GLY A 469 14.84 4.02 23.15
CA GLY A 469 15.73 4.42 24.25
C GLY A 469 15.02 5.33 25.26
N GLY A 470 15.15 4.99 26.54
CA GLY A 470 14.53 5.68 27.67
C GLY A 470 13.09 5.24 27.95
N SER A 471 12.47 4.49 27.05
CA SER A 471 11.12 3.92 27.26
C SER A 471 11.15 2.68 28.16
N ALA A 472 9.97 2.19 28.53
CA ALA A 472 9.80 0.98 29.33
C ALA A 472 10.37 -0.29 28.66
N VAL A 473 10.53 -0.32 27.34
CA VAL A 473 11.05 -1.50 26.62
C VAL A 473 12.55 -1.44 26.37
N ASN A 474 13.20 -0.27 26.49
CA ASN A 474 14.65 -0.11 26.39
C ASN A 474 15.17 0.99 27.36
N PRO A 475 15.06 0.77 28.69
CA PRO A 475 15.23 1.83 29.68
C PRO A 475 16.68 2.26 29.92
N THR A 476 17.66 1.46 29.49
CA THR A 476 19.08 1.71 29.76
C THR A 476 19.77 2.57 28.70
N GLU A 477 19.25 2.56 27.48
CA GLU A 477 19.76 3.38 26.38
C GLU A 477 19.02 4.73 26.35
N GLN A 478 19.64 5.78 25.80
CA GLN A 478 19.00 7.08 25.62
C GLN A 478 18.34 7.16 24.24
N GLY A 479 17.23 7.89 24.14
CA GLY A 479 16.46 7.95 22.91
C GLY A 479 15.21 8.82 23.02
N LEU A 480 14.23 8.53 22.15
CA LEU A 480 13.00 9.30 22.02
C LEU A 480 11.87 8.85 22.95
N ASN A 481 12.10 7.88 23.85
CA ASN A 481 11.12 7.37 24.82
C ASN A 481 9.84 6.77 24.20
N ILE A 482 9.87 6.34 22.93
CA ILE A 482 8.71 5.75 22.25
C ILE A 482 8.71 4.23 22.50
N PRO A 483 7.70 3.66 23.18
CA PRO A 483 7.69 2.25 23.53
C PRO A 483 7.31 1.35 22.34
N VAL A 484 8.25 1.12 21.41
CA VAL A 484 8.03 0.31 20.19
C VAL A 484 7.68 -1.14 20.54
N ASP A 485 6.55 -1.63 20.05
CA ASP A 485 6.04 -3.00 20.27
C ASP A 485 6.76 -4.05 19.42
N MET A 486 7.03 -3.69 18.16
CA MET A 486 7.74 -4.53 17.21
C MET A 486 8.34 -3.70 16.08
N ALA A 487 9.30 -4.30 15.38
CA ALA A 487 9.85 -3.78 14.13
C ALA A 487 9.68 -4.77 12.97
N PHE A 488 9.57 -4.25 11.75
CA PHE A 488 9.38 -5.06 10.55
C PHE A 488 10.12 -4.46 9.34
N ALA A 489 10.99 -5.28 8.75
CA ALA A 489 11.70 -4.95 7.53
C ALA A 489 11.08 -5.70 6.34
N PHE A 490 10.59 -4.98 5.33
CA PHE A 490 10.03 -5.56 4.10
C PHE A 490 11.07 -5.49 2.98
N HIS A 491 11.57 -6.65 2.55
CA HIS A 491 12.47 -6.83 1.42
C HIS A 491 11.87 -7.81 0.38
N SER A 492 12.54 -7.91 -0.76
CA SER A 492 12.34 -9.02 -1.72
C SER A 492 13.68 -9.57 -2.21
N ASP A 493 13.70 -10.86 -2.54
CA ASP A 493 14.92 -11.61 -2.81
C ASP A 493 15.36 -11.48 -4.29
N ALA A 494 16.56 -11.97 -4.60
CA ALA A 494 17.18 -11.94 -5.92
C ALA A 494 17.35 -13.34 -6.54
N GLY A 495 16.48 -14.30 -6.21
CA GLY A 495 16.53 -15.65 -6.78
C GLY A 495 16.00 -15.69 -8.22
N THR A 496 16.59 -16.47 -9.12
CA THR A 496 16.15 -16.54 -10.53
C THR A 496 15.82 -17.96 -10.96
N THR A 497 14.85 -18.11 -11.85
CA THR A 497 14.58 -19.37 -12.55
C THR A 497 14.38 -19.09 -14.04
N LEU A 498 14.74 -20.05 -14.89
CA LEU A 498 14.54 -19.93 -16.34
C LEU A 498 13.11 -20.30 -16.77
N ASN A 499 12.28 -20.81 -15.86
CA ASN A 499 10.92 -21.25 -16.13
C ASN A 499 9.92 -20.47 -15.26
N ASP A 500 8.72 -21.01 -15.07
CA ASP A 500 7.65 -20.37 -14.30
C ASP A 500 7.57 -20.89 -12.85
N SER A 501 8.67 -21.39 -12.30
CA SER A 501 8.73 -21.82 -10.89
C SER A 501 8.78 -20.61 -9.96
N ILE A 502 8.08 -20.71 -8.83
CA ILE A 502 8.02 -19.66 -7.81
C ILE A 502 9.19 -19.79 -6.83
N ILE A 503 9.92 -18.71 -6.61
CA ILE A 503 10.94 -18.64 -5.54
C ILE A 503 10.25 -18.61 -4.18
N GLY A 504 9.29 -17.69 -4.02
CA GLY A 504 8.41 -17.60 -2.86
C GLY A 504 9.06 -17.04 -1.59
N THR A 505 8.40 -17.25 -0.46
CA THR A 505 8.54 -16.41 0.72
C THR A 505 9.51 -16.96 1.75
N LEU A 506 10.49 -16.15 2.16
CA LEU A 506 11.48 -16.43 3.22
C LEU A 506 11.30 -15.43 4.37
N GLY A 507 11.28 -15.94 5.61
CA GLY A 507 11.31 -15.11 6.81
C GLY A 507 12.69 -15.16 7.47
N ILE A 508 13.16 -14.05 8.04
CA ILE A 508 14.45 -13.94 8.73
C ILE A 508 14.25 -13.32 10.11
N TYR A 509 14.82 -13.96 11.13
CA TYR A 509 14.87 -13.47 12.51
C TYR A 509 16.24 -13.78 13.12
N TYR A 510 16.51 -13.25 14.32
CA TYR A 510 17.75 -13.59 15.04
C TYR A 510 17.59 -13.67 16.56
N THR A 511 17.98 -14.82 17.13
CA THR A 511 17.89 -15.05 18.59
C THR A 511 19.22 -14.93 19.32
N ASN A 512 20.35 -15.26 18.69
CA ASN A 512 21.62 -15.51 19.40
C ASN A 512 22.44 -14.24 19.69
N VAL A 513 21.86 -13.29 20.43
CA VAL A 513 22.52 -12.07 20.93
C VAL A 513 21.94 -11.67 22.29
N HIS A 514 22.72 -10.98 23.12
CA HIS A 514 22.30 -10.49 24.45
C HIS A 514 21.68 -11.59 25.33
N ASN A 515 22.30 -12.77 25.38
CA ASN A 515 21.80 -13.94 26.10
C ASN A 515 20.38 -14.38 25.67
N GLU A 516 20.03 -14.13 24.40
CA GLU A 516 18.73 -14.47 23.81
C GLU A 516 17.54 -13.73 24.44
N GLU A 517 17.78 -12.56 25.03
CA GLU A 517 16.77 -11.70 25.64
C GLU A 517 16.75 -10.28 25.05
N TYR A 518 15.57 -9.67 25.03
CA TYR A 518 15.37 -8.25 24.80
C TYR A 518 15.67 -7.42 26.05
N ALA A 519 15.73 -6.10 25.92
CA ALA A 519 16.05 -5.20 27.02
C ALA A 519 15.05 -5.27 28.20
N ASN A 520 13.80 -5.65 27.95
CA ASN A 520 12.78 -5.89 28.98
C ASN A 520 12.82 -7.32 29.59
N GLY A 521 13.76 -8.15 29.15
CA GLY A 521 13.94 -9.55 29.58
C GLY A 521 12.98 -10.55 28.94
N ALA A 522 12.20 -10.15 27.93
CA ALA A 522 11.45 -11.11 27.13
C ALA A 522 12.39 -11.88 26.18
N SER A 523 12.03 -13.12 25.86
CA SER A 523 12.85 -13.99 24.99
C SER A 523 12.89 -13.48 23.55
N ARG A 524 14.06 -13.53 22.91
CA ARG A 524 14.20 -13.25 21.47
C ARG A 524 13.53 -14.28 20.57
N TYR A 525 13.11 -15.43 21.10
CA TYR A 525 12.26 -16.38 20.36
C TYR A 525 10.88 -15.81 20.03
N LEU A 526 10.46 -14.69 20.64
CA LEU A 526 9.26 -13.98 20.17
C LEU A 526 9.39 -13.51 18.71
N ALA A 527 10.61 -13.23 18.21
CA ALA A 527 10.81 -12.95 16.80
C ALA A 527 10.59 -14.18 15.90
N HIS A 528 10.87 -15.39 16.40
CA HIS A 528 10.51 -16.63 15.69
C HIS A 528 8.99 -16.76 15.58
N ASP A 529 8.27 -16.60 16.69
CA ASP A 529 6.80 -16.68 16.72
C ASP A 529 6.16 -15.66 15.76
N MET A 530 6.65 -14.42 15.79
CA MET A 530 6.22 -13.37 14.88
C MET A 530 6.47 -13.74 13.41
N THR A 531 7.64 -14.30 13.11
CA THR A 531 8.02 -14.72 11.74
C THR A 531 7.13 -15.85 11.24
N ASP A 532 6.85 -16.87 12.05
CA ASP A 532 5.95 -17.96 11.66
C ASP A 532 4.53 -17.46 11.41
N LEU A 533 3.98 -16.64 12.32
CA LEU A 533 2.63 -16.09 12.18
C LEU A 533 2.48 -15.30 10.88
N ILE A 534 3.42 -14.39 10.59
CA ILE A 534 3.38 -13.57 9.38
C ILE A 534 3.57 -14.42 8.12
N GLN A 535 4.60 -15.27 8.08
CA GLN A 535 4.88 -16.12 6.91
C GLN A 535 3.73 -17.11 6.63
N SER A 536 3.12 -17.67 7.68
CA SER A 536 1.98 -18.57 7.56
C SER A 536 0.75 -17.90 7.00
N ASN A 537 0.42 -16.68 7.42
CA ASN A 537 -0.69 -15.94 6.82
C ASN A 537 -0.41 -15.62 5.34
N ILE A 538 0.80 -15.15 5.00
CA ILE A 538 1.18 -14.85 3.61
C ILE A 538 1.00 -16.08 2.72
N VAL A 539 1.63 -17.19 3.09
CA VAL A 539 1.62 -18.42 2.29
C VAL A 539 0.22 -19.00 2.18
N ARG A 540 -0.54 -19.03 3.28
CA ARG A 540 -1.93 -19.53 3.29
C ARG A 540 -2.79 -18.72 2.32
N ASP A 541 -2.76 -17.39 2.43
CA ASP A 541 -3.64 -16.53 1.66
C ASP A 541 -3.25 -16.56 0.16
N ILE A 542 -1.96 -16.53 -0.17
CA ILE A 542 -1.51 -16.68 -1.57
C ILE A 542 -1.91 -18.05 -2.14
N ARG A 543 -1.68 -19.15 -1.42
CA ARG A 543 -2.04 -20.49 -1.91
C ARG A 543 -3.55 -20.66 -2.11
N SER A 544 -4.34 -20.05 -1.22
CA SER A 544 -5.80 -20.13 -1.28
C SER A 544 -6.39 -19.27 -2.40
N LEU A 545 -5.76 -18.13 -2.70
CA LEU A 545 -6.31 -17.14 -3.62
C LEU A 545 -5.63 -17.13 -4.98
N TYR A 546 -4.35 -17.40 -5.13
CA TYR A 546 -3.66 -17.06 -6.37
C TYR A 546 -2.75 -18.15 -6.91
N GLU A 547 -1.95 -18.78 -6.06
CA GLU A 547 -0.93 -19.73 -6.48
C GLU A 547 -0.80 -20.90 -5.49
N PRO A 548 -1.56 -22.00 -5.68
CA PRO A 548 -1.54 -23.16 -4.80
C PRO A 548 -0.13 -23.74 -4.57
N ASP A 549 0.75 -23.59 -5.55
CA ASP A 549 2.14 -24.09 -5.50
C ASP A 549 3.12 -23.04 -4.94
N TRP A 550 2.64 -21.96 -4.31
CA TRP A 550 3.51 -20.90 -3.79
C TRP A 550 4.50 -21.48 -2.77
N THR A 551 5.80 -21.28 -3.05
CA THR A 551 6.87 -21.86 -2.24
C THR A 551 6.95 -21.16 -0.88
N ARG A 552 6.76 -21.93 0.20
CA ARG A 552 7.17 -21.51 1.55
C ARG A 552 8.63 -21.88 1.73
N ARG A 553 9.52 -20.91 1.88
CA ARG A 553 10.93 -21.14 2.23
C ARG A 553 11.09 -21.16 3.75
N GLY A 554 12.31 -21.43 4.23
CA GLY A 554 12.58 -21.52 5.67
C GLY A 554 12.32 -20.23 6.46
N MET A 555 12.49 -20.31 7.78
CA MET A 555 12.51 -19.16 8.70
C MET A 555 13.92 -19.00 9.27
N TRP A 556 14.78 -18.30 8.56
CA TRP A 556 16.21 -18.23 8.88
C TRP A 556 16.48 -17.53 10.22
N ASN A 557 17.07 -18.26 11.16
CA ASN A 557 17.70 -17.68 12.35
C ASN A 557 19.11 -17.20 12.00
N GLN A 558 19.22 -16.04 11.35
CA GLN A 558 20.46 -15.53 10.77
C GLN A 558 20.77 -14.10 11.19
N SER A 559 22.05 -13.79 11.31
CA SER A 559 22.57 -12.54 11.87
C SER A 559 22.51 -11.36 10.88
N TYR A 560 21.36 -11.15 10.23
CA TYR A 560 21.11 -9.94 9.44
C TYR A 560 21.02 -8.74 10.38
N TYR A 561 21.64 -7.62 10.01
CA TYR A 561 21.76 -6.45 10.89
C TYR A 561 20.39 -5.93 11.35
N GLU A 562 19.44 -5.82 10.41
CA GLU A 562 18.07 -5.38 10.64
C GLU A 562 17.26 -6.30 11.57
N ALA A 563 17.59 -7.60 11.64
CA ALA A 563 16.96 -8.54 12.57
C ALA A 563 17.72 -8.69 13.91
N ARG A 564 19.04 -8.46 13.89
CA ARG A 564 19.93 -8.65 15.05
C ARG A 564 19.88 -7.46 16.02
N VAL A 565 20.02 -6.25 15.50
CA VAL A 565 20.31 -5.05 16.30
C VAL A 565 19.12 -4.49 17.08
N PRO A 566 17.88 -4.54 16.56
CA PRO A 566 16.73 -4.09 17.34
C PRO A 566 16.60 -4.77 18.71
N ARG A 567 16.32 -3.95 19.71
CA ARG A 567 16.06 -4.33 21.11
C ARG A 567 14.58 -4.69 21.35
N VAL A 568 13.80 -4.82 20.27
CA VAL A 568 12.38 -5.20 20.24
C VAL A 568 12.18 -6.41 19.31
N PRO A 569 11.05 -7.16 19.37
CA PRO A 569 10.71 -8.19 18.40
C PRO A 569 10.83 -7.69 16.96
N THR A 570 11.61 -8.37 16.12
CA THR A 570 11.87 -7.94 14.74
C THR A 570 11.99 -9.11 13.80
N MET A 571 11.41 -8.95 12.60
CA MET A 571 11.63 -9.84 11.47
C MET A 571 11.98 -9.04 10.23
N LEU A 572 12.74 -9.68 9.35
CA LEU A 572 12.93 -9.26 7.97
C LEU A 572 12.21 -10.27 7.06
N LEU A 573 11.38 -9.75 6.17
CA LEU A 573 10.65 -10.52 5.17
C LEU A 573 11.34 -10.42 3.82
N GLU A 574 11.63 -11.55 3.20
CA GLU A 574 11.95 -11.66 1.78
C GLU A 574 10.73 -12.27 1.08
N LEU A 575 9.81 -11.42 0.59
CA LEU A 575 8.46 -11.86 0.21
C LEU A 575 8.45 -12.87 -0.95
N LEU A 576 9.16 -12.51 -2.01
CA LEU A 576 9.24 -13.18 -3.31
C LEU A 576 10.55 -12.74 -3.96
N SER A 577 10.86 -13.25 -5.16
CA SER A 577 12.02 -12.72 -5.90
C SER A 577 11.65 -11.63 -6.91
N HIS A 578 12.20 -10.43 -6.75
CA HIS A 578 12.05 -9.34 -7.73
C HIS A 578 12.83 -9.60 -9.02
N GLN A 579 13.77 -10.56 -9.02
CA GLN A 579 14.52 -10.99 -10.20
C GLN A 579 13.90 -12.21 -10.89
N ASN A 580 12.79 -12.75 -10.39
CA ASN A 580 12.10 -13.87 -11.03
C ASN A 580 10.82 -13.41 -11.72
N PHE A 581 10.77 -13.55 -13.05
CA PHE A 581 9.59 -13.17 -13.84
C PHE A 581 8.29 -13.85 -13.35
N ALA A 582 8.37 -15.13 -12.95
CA ALA A 582 7.20 -15.87 -12.47
C ALA A 582 6.59 -15.24 -11.22
N ASP A 583 7.43 -14.82 -10.27
CA ASP A 583 7.02 -14.12 -9.05
C ASP A 583 6.50 -12.71 -9.39
N MET A 584 7.17 -11.98 -10.30
CA MET A 584 6.82 -10.60 -10.64
C MET A 584 5.50 -10.45 -11.41
N ARG A 585 5.02 -11.49 -12.10
CA ARG A 585 3.65 -11.49 -12.65
C ARG A 585 2.56 -11.35 -11.58
N TYR A 586 2.83 -11.82 -10.36
CA TYR A 586 1.99 -11.56 -9.19
C TYR A 586 2.39 -10.23 -8.54
N GLY A 587 3.69 -10.02 -8.38
CA GLY A 587 4.26 -8.90 -7.64
C GLY A 587 3.88 -7.51 -8.16
N LEU A 588 3.64 -7.35 -9.46
CA LEU A 588 3.22 -6.09 -10.06
C LEU A 588 1.70 -5.83 -9.98
N ASP A 589 0.90 -6.81 -9.54
CA ASP A 589 -0.56 -6.66 -9.49
C ASP A 589 -1.03 -6.03 -8.16
N PRO A 590 -1.74 -4.89 -8.18
CA PRO A 590 -2.24 -4.25 -6.96
C PRO A 590 -3.17 -5.15 -6.12
N ARG A 591 -3.93 -6.08 -6.72
CA ARG A 591 -4.79 -7.02 -6.00
C ARG A 591 -3.96 -8.00 -5.17
N PHE A 592 -2.84 -8.48 -5.73
CA PHE A 592 -1.88 -9.32 -5.02
C PHE A 592 -1.23 -8.55 -3.86
N ARG A 593 -0.81 -7.29 -4.12
CA ARG A 593 -0.21 -6.40 -3.11
C ARG A 593 -1.14 -6.15 -1.92
N PHE A 594 -2.42 -5.92 -2.18
CA PHE A 594 -3.45 -5.78 -1.13
C PHE A 594 -3.53 -7.05 -0.27
N THR A 595 -3.70 -8.21 -0.90
CA THR A 595 -3.84 -9.50 -0.20
C THR A 595 -2.61 -9.83 0.65
N VAL A 596 -1.41 -9.66 0.12
CA VAL A 596 -0.16 -9.90 0.86
C VAL A 596 -0.02 -8.94 2.04
N SER A 597 -0.30 -7.66 1.83
CA SER A 597 -0.25 -6.65 2.90
C SER A 597 -1.27 -6.98 4.01
N ARG A 598 -2.46 -7.42 3.63
CA ARG A 598 -3.49 -7.90 4.57
C ARG A 598 -3.01 -9.12 5.35
N ALA A 599 -2.35 -10.08 4.70
CA ALA A 599 -1.81 -11.26 5.35
C ALA A 599 -0.68 -10.92 6.34
N ILE A 600 0.19 -9.97 6.01
CA ILE A 600 1.21 -9.43 6.91
C ILE A 600 0.54 -8.79 8.14
N TYR A 601 -0.45 -7.92 7.92
CA TYR A 601 -1.23 -7.31 9.00
C TYR A 601 -1.87 -8.35 9.92
N LYS A 602 -2.53 -9.39 9.37
CA LYS A 602 -3.12 -10.50 10.16
C LYS A 602 -2.08 -11.12 11.11
N GLY A 603 -0.89 -11.44 10.58
CA GLY A 603 0.19 -12.02 11.38
C GLY A 603 0.75 -11.08 12.46
N MET A 604 0.93 -9.79 12.13
CA MET A 604 1.36 -8.75 13.10
C MET A 604 0.34 -8.59 14.23
N LEU A 605 -0.94 -8.52 13.89
CA LEU A 605 -2.03 -8.38 14.84
C LEU A 605 -2.10 -9.60 15.78
N GLN A 606 -2.04 -10.81 15.22
CA GLN A 606 -1.99 -12.06 16.00
C GLN A 606 -0.82 -12.06 16.99
N PHE A 607 0.37 -11.66 16.53
CA PHE A 607 1.55 -11.56 17.37
C PHE A 607 1.34 -10.54 18.50
N ILE A 608 1.04 -9.29 18.19
CA ILE A 608 0.88 -8.22 19.19
C ILE A 608 -0.23 -8.58 20.18
N CYS A 609 -1.42 -8.96 19.74
CA CYS A 609 -2.52 -9.31 20.63
C CYS A 609 -2.16 -10.46 21.59
N SER A 610 -1.37 -11.44 21.14
CA SER A 610 -0.88 -12.52 22.02
C SER A 610 0.02 -12.00 23.15
N GLN A 611 0.86 -10.99 22.89
CA GLN A 611 1.74 -10.37 23.90
C GLN A 611 0.96 -9.58 24.96
N TYR A 612 -0.19 -9.03 24.56
CA TYR A 612 -1.11 -8.30 25.43
C TYR A 612 -2.20 -9.17 26.05
N HIS A 613 -2.21 -10.47 25.76
CA HIS A 613 -3.27 -11.41 26.17
C HIS A 613 -4.68 -10.95 25.75
N MET A 614 -4.78 -10.31 24.59
CA MET A 614 -6.03 -9.92 23.95
C MET A 614 -6.41 -10.90 22.85
N ASP A 615 -7.71 -11.09 22.66
CA ASP A 615 -8.23 -11.70 21.44
C ASP A 615 -8.08 -10.69 20.31
N TYR A 616 -7.63 -11.17 19.15
CA TYR A 616 -7.49 -10.35 17.96
C TYR A 616 -8.79 -10.34 17.15
N ILE A 617 -9.08 -9.21 16.52
CA ILE A 617 -10.14 -9.08 15.50
C ILE A 617 -9.53 -8.33 14.33
N VAL A 618 -9.63 -8.89 13.12
CA VAL A 618 -9.12 -8.27 11.90
C VAL A 618 -10.14 -7.26 11.35
N GLN A 619 -9.67 -6.18 10.73
CA GLN A 619 -10.56 -5.19 10.12
C GLN A 619 -11.40 -5.80 8.98
N PRO A 620 -12.62 -5.30 8.72
CA PRO A 620 -13.44 -5.79 7.61
C PRO A 620 -12.82 -5.54 6.22
N LEU A 621 -13.37 -6.19 5.19
CA LEU A 621 -13.12 -5.83 3.80
C LEU A 621 -13.96 -4.59 3.40
N PRO A 622 -13.57 -3.85 2.35
CA PRO A 622 -14.39 -2.77 1.79
C PRO A 622 -15.82 -3.24 1.48
N VAL A 623 -16.78 -2.33 1.60
CA VAL A 623 -18.16 -2.61 1.17
C VAL A 623 -18.28 -2.55 -0.34
N ASP A 624 -19.26 -3.25 -0.89
CA ASP A 624 -19.57 -3.33 -2.32
C ASP A 624 -21.04 -3.00 -2.62
N ASN A 625 -21.46 -3.16 -3.88
CA ASN A 625 -22.82 -2.94 -4.35
C ASN A 625 -23.38 -1.56 -3.97
N MET A 626 -22.54 -0.53 -4.03
CA MET A 626 -22.97 0.81 -3.64
C MET A 626 -23.99 1.36 -4.62
N ALA A 627 -25.00 2.06 -4.11
CA ALA A 627 -25.97 2.77 -4.94
C ALA A 627 -26.52 4.01 -4.25
N LEU A 628 -26.75 5.07 -5.05
CA LEU A 628 -27.49 6.25 -4.63
C LEU A 628 -28.89 6.25 -5.24
N LYS A 629 -29.88 6.70 -4.46
CA LYS A 629 -31.25 6.96 -4.93
C LYS A 629 -31.74 8.31 -4.44
N MET A 630 -32.63 8.93 -5.19
CA MET A 630 -33.39 10.08 -4.68
C MET A 630 -34.43 9.59 -3.67
N ALA A 631 -34.31 10.04 -2.41
CA ALA A 631 -35.29 9.76 -1.36
C ALA A 631 -36.35 10.87 -1.23
N GLY A 632 -36.03 12.05 -1.74
CA GLY A 632 -36.90 13.22 -1.84
C GLY A 632 -36.29 14.29 -2.74
N GLU A 633 -36.87 15.49 -2.79
CA GLU A 633 -36.40 16.56 -3.68
C GLU A 633 -34.97 17.03 -3.36
N ASN A 634 -34.61 17.04 -2.07
CA ASN A 634 -33.33 17.53 -1.55
C ASN A 634 -32.60 16.46 -0.73
N GLU A 635 -32.94 15.19 -0.92
CA GLU A 635 -32.47 14.10 -0.07
C GLU A 635 -32.09 12.90 -0.94
N ILE A 636 -30.91 12.36 -0.67
CA ILE A 636 -30.46 11.09 -1.24
C ILE A 636 -30.47 10.00 -0.18
N GLU A 637 -30.60 8.77 -0.64
CA GLU A 637 -30.35 7.55 0.12
C GLU A 637 -29.19 6.82 -0.53
N LEU A 638 -28.18 6.51 0.29
CA LEU A 638 -27.07 5.65 -0.05
C LEU A 638 -27.34 4.25 0.52
N THR A 639 -27.00 3.21 -0.25
CA THR A 639 -27.06 1.79 0.17
C THR A 639 -25.82 1.03 -0.25
N TRP A 640 -25.44 -0.02 0.48
CA TRP A 640 -24.27 -0.87 0.20
C TRP A 640 -24.44 -2.27 0.80
N GLN A 641 -23.50 -3.18 0.55
CA GLN A 641 -23.43 -4.50 1.16
C GLN A 641 -22.07 -4.76 1.84
N PRO A 642 -22.02 -5.51 2.97
CA PRO A 642 -20.78 -5.93 3.59
C PRO A 642 -20.16 -7.11 2.82
N VAL A 643 -18.84 -7.08 2.70
CA VAL A 643 -18.06 -8.18 2.10
C VAL A 643 -17.48 -9.07 3.19
N ALA A 644 -17.74 -10.37 3.11
CA ALA A 644 -17.18 -11.37 4.00
C ALA A 644 -15.73 -11.74 3.60
N ASP A 645 -14.83 -11.90 4.58
CA ASP A 645 -13.49 -12.45 4.35
C ASP A 645 -13.49 -13.96 4.68
N PRO A 646 -13.55 -14.86 3.68
CA PRO A 646 -13.58 -16.30 3.94
C PRO A 646 -12.29 -16.83 4.57
N LEU A 647 -11.18 -16.08 4.48
CA LEU A 647 -9.89 -16.45 5.07
C LEU A 647 -9.68 -15.89 6.47
N GLU A 648 -10.60 -15.04 6.96
CA GLU A 648 -10.52 -14.44 8.29
C GLU A 648 -11.91 -14.20 8.89
N PRO A 649 -12.48 -15.21 9.57
CA PRO A 649 -13.83 -15.14 10.13
C PRO A 649 -14.05 -14.04 11.18
N THR A 650 -12.99 -13.46 11.76
CA THR A 650 -13.14 -12.33 12.69
C THR A 650 -13.43 -11.00 11.99
N ALA A 651 -13.21 -10.91 10.68
CA ALA A 651 -13.29 -9.67 9.90
C ALA A 651 -14.71 -9.24 9.49
N ASN A 652 -15.74 -9.59 10.27
CA ASN A 652 -17.11 -9.18 9.95
C ASN A 652 -17.33 -7.69 10.25
N ALA A 653 -18.07 -7.01 9.38
CA ALA A 653 -18.52 -5.63 9.61
C ALA A 653 -19.55 -5.58 10.76
N GLU A 654 -19.38 -4.63 11.68
CA GLU A 654 -20.35 -4.38 12.77
C GLU A 654 -21.11 -3.06 12.56
N LYS A 655 -20.45 -2.04 12.00
CA LYS A 655 -21.00 -0.71 11.68
C LYS A 655 -20.30 -0.15 10.44
N TYR A 656 -20.67 1.07 10.04
CA TYR A 656 -20.08 1.74 8.88
C TYR A 656 -19.81 3.23 9.16
N ILE A 657 -18.86 3.81 8.45
CA ILE A 657 -18.62 5.25 8.43
C ILE A 657 -18.91 5.74 7.01
N VAL A 658 -19.75 6.76 6.88
CA VAL A 658 -20.04 7.43 5.61
C VAL A 658 -19.28 8.75 5.56
N TYR A 659 -18.39 8.88 4.60
CA TYR A 659 -17.64 10.11 4.33
C TYR A 659 -18.30 10.90 3.22
N THR A 660 -18.40 12.23 3.38
CA THR A 660 -19.04 13.11 2.39
C THR A 660 -18.06 14.16 1.89
N ARG A 661 -18.03 14.39 0.58
CA ARG A 661 -17.36 15.52 -0.07
C ARG A 661 -18.40 16.35 -0.82
N ILE A 662 -18.38 17.67 -0.63
CA ILE A 662 -19.32 18.61 -1.29
C ILE A 662 -18.54 19.57 -2.19
N GLY A 663 -18.94 19.65 -3.46
CA GLY A 663 -18.30 20.50 -4.47
C GLY A 663 -16.80 20.19 -4.61
N ASP A 664 -15.99 21.25 -4.67
CA ASP A 664 -14.54 21.16 -4.84
C ASP A 664 -13.77 20.98 -3.50
N GLY A 665 -14.48 20.63 -2.41
CA GLY A 665 -13.89 20.32 -1.10
C GLY A 665 -13.14 18.98 -1.06
N ASP A 666 -12.82 18.51 0.14
CA ASP A 666 -12.31 17.14 0.38
C ASP A 666 -13.31 16.37 1.27
N PHE A 667 -13.10 15.07 1.46
CA PHE A 667 -13.93 14.27 2.36
C PHE A 667 -13.84 14.78 3.81
N ASP A 668 -15.00 14.80 4.47
CA ASP A 668 -15.11 15.12 5.89
C ASP A 668 -14.54 14.02 6.80
N ASN A 669 -14.72 14.16 8.11
CA ASN A 669 -14.28 13.17 9.10
C ASN A 669 -15.20 11.94 9.21
N GLY A 670 -16.25 11.88 8.39
CA GLY A 670 -17.20 10.77 8.36
C GLY A 670 -18.25 10.78 9.48
N VAL A 671 -19.34 10.07 9.21
CA VAL A 671 -20.47 9.86 10.13
C VAL A 671 -20.64 8.37 10.39
N LEU A 672 -20.57 7.95 11.66
CA LEU A 672 -20.82 6.57 12.06
C LEU A 672 -22.31 6.22 11.93
N VAL A 673 -22.61 5.10 11.28
CA VAL A 673 -23.97 4.60 11.06
C VAL A 673 -24.06 3.10 11.39
N ASP A 674 -25.22 2.67 11.89
CA ASP A 674 -25.46 1.28 12.34
C ASP A 674 -26.09 0.40 11.26
N LYS A 675 -26.41 0.94 10.07
CA LYS A 675 -27.12 0.23 9.01
C LYS A 675 -26.39 0.38 7.68
N ASN A 676 -26.69 -0.51 6.74
CA ASN A 676 -26.14 -0.50 5.38
C ASN A 676 -26.84 0.54 4.48
N THR A 677 -27.37 1.60 5.09
CA THR A 677 -28.06 2.68 4.41
C THR A 677 -27.88 3.97 5.17
N TYR A 678 -27.81 5.08 4.43
CA TYR A 678 -27.67 6.40 4.98
C TYR A 678 -28.42 7.42 4.14
N ARG A 679 -29.17 8.32 4.79
CA ARG A 679 -29.87 9.42 4.13
C ARG A 679 -29.24 10.74 4.51
N THR A 680 -29.07 11.61 3.52
CA THR A 680 -28.50 12.94 3.74
C THR A 680 -28.99 13.94 2.70
N ALA A 681 -28.83 15.22 3.02
CA ALA A 681 -29.23 16.31 2.16
C ALA A 681 -28.37 16.40 0.90
N LEU A 682 -29.00 16.71 -0.23
CA LEU A 682 -28.35 16.98 -1.51
C LEU A 682 -28.55 18.46 -1.90
N PRO A 683 -27.53 19.33 -1.69
CA PRO A 683 -27.60 20.72 -2.12
C PRO A 683 -27.77 20.84 -3.64
N ALA A 684 -28.54 21.84 -4.10
CA ALA A 684 -28.64 22.12 -5.54
C ALA A 684 -27.36 22.77 -6.09
N GLY A 685 -27.06 22.44 -7.34
CA GLY A 685 -25.96 23.02 -8.11
C GLY A 685 -24.59 22.49 -7.71
N MET A 686 -24.50 21.53 -6.80
CA MET A 686 -23.25 20.94 -6.33
C MET A 686 -23.23 19.45 -6.58
N VAL A 687 -22.04 18.93 -6.90
CA VAL A 687 -21.75 17.50 -6.82
C VAL A 687 -21.51 17.16 -5.35
N CYS A 688 -22.13 16.08 -4.87
CA CYS A 688 -21.82 15.50 -3.58
C CYS A 688 -21.36 14.06 -3.79
N SER A 689 -20.20 13.73 -3.24
CA SER A 689 -19.56 12.43 -3.37
C SER A 689 -19.52 11.72 -2.02
N TYR A 690 -19.64 10.39 -2.05
CA TYR A 690 -19.74 9.54 -0.87
C TYR A 690 -18.85 8.32 -1.03
N LYS A 691 -18.15 7.97 0.05
CA LYS A 691 -17.49 6.67 0.22
C LYS A 691 -17.85 6.09 1.59
N VAL A 692 -17.79 4.78 1.69
CA VAL A 692 -18.16 4.06 2.90
C VAL A 692 -17.03 3.14 3.32
N THR A 693 -16.74 3.10 4.61
CA THR A 693 -15.90 2.07 5.23
C THR A 693 -16.73 1.24 6.19
N ALA A 694 -16.39 -0.04 6.30
CA ALA A 694 -16.91 -0.91 7.34
C ALA A 694 -15.98 -0.87 8.56
N VAL A 695 -16.56 -0.91 9.75
CA VAL A 695 -15.81 -0.96 11.01
C VAL A 695 -16.24 -2.13 11.89
N ASN A 696 -15.28 -2.67 12.63
CA ASN A 696 -15.50 -3.61 13.72
C ASN A 696 -14.48 -3.34 14.83
N LYS A 697 -14.53 -4.13 15.90
CA LYS A 697 -13.59 -4.00 17.04
C LYS A 697 -12.11 -4.04 16.64
N GLY A 698 -11.76 -4.63 15.50
CA GLY A 698 -10.42 -4.74 14.96
C GLY A 698 -9.91 -3.48 14.26
N GLY A 699 -10.78 -2.71 13.61
CA GLY A 699 -10.36 -1.59 12.79
C GLY A 699 -11.40 -1.13 11.78
N GLU A 700 -10.96 -0.21 10.93
CA GLU A 700 -11.69 0.31 9.78
C GLU A 700 -11.18 -0.33 8.47
N SER A 701 -12.09 -0.67 7.55
CA SER A 701 -11.75 -1.23 6.24
C SER A 701 -11.09 -0.19 5.33
N PHE A 702 -10.58 -0.64 4.18
CA PHE A 702 -10.34 0.26 3.06
C PHE A 702 -11.68 0.84 2.57
N PRO A 703 -11.69 2.03 1.94
CA PRO A 703 -12.91 2.62 1.43
C PRO A 703 -13.46 1.80 0.26
N SER A 704 -14.78 1.87 0.09
CA SER A 704 -15.46 1.54 -1.15
C SER A 704 -14.98 2.41 -2.33
N GLU A 705 -15.49 2.13 -3.52
CA GLU A 705 -15.52 3.13 -4.60
C GLU A 705 -16.27 4.40 -4.17
N ILE A 706 -16.15 5.47 -4.96
CA ILE A 706 -16.79 6.75 -4.68
C ILE A 706 -17.96 6.96 -5.64
N LEU A 707 -19.15 7.06 -5.06
CA LEU A 707 -20.36 7.44 -5.79
C LEU A 707 -20.68 8.91 -5.62
N SER A 708 -21.33 9.50 -6.62
CA SER A 708 -21.69 10.91 -6.62
C SER A 708 -23.14 11.13 -7.05
N ALA A 709 -23.74 12.19 -6.50
CA ALA A 709 -25.03 12.70 -6.94
C ALA A 709 -24.99 14.21 -7.09
N GLY A 710 -25.88 14.74 -7.91
CA GLY A 710 -26.01 16.16 -8.13
C GLY A 710 -27.40 16.55 -8.55
N ARG A 711 -27.89 17.66 -8.00
CA ARG A 711 -29.19 18.23 -8.36
C ARG A 711 -29.04 19.50 -9.18
N ALA A 712 -29.59 19.55 -10.38
CA ALA A 712 -29.56 20.76 -11.20
C ALA A 712 -30.47 21.87 -10.63
N LEU A 713 -30.03 23.13 -10.70
CA LEU A 713 -30.75 24.30 -10.16
C LEU A 713 -32.10 24.60 -10.86
N ASN A 714 -32.27 24.17 -12.11
CA ASN A 714 -33.38 24.57 -12.99
C ASN A 714 -34.10 23.36 -13.61
N SER A 715 -34.23 22.24 -12.89
CA SER A 715 -34.93 21.04 -13.40
C SER A 715 -36.32 21.37 -13.98
N TYR A 716 -37.01 22.38 -13.44
CA TYR A 716 -38.32 22.83 -13.90
C TYR A 716 -38.34 23.75 -15.15
N LYS A 717 -37.25 24.42 -15.56
CA LYS A 717 -37.32 25.39 -16.69
C LYS A 717 -37.39 24.72 -18.07
N ARG A 718 -36.93 23.48 -18.20
CA ARG A 718 -37.00 22.75 -19.48
C ARG A 718 -38.45 22.39 -19.86
N LEU A 719 -39.35 22.24 -18.87
CA LEU A 719 -40.79 22.04 -19.05
C LEU A 719 -41.48 23.28 -19.65
N ALA A 720 -41.05 24.50 -19.29
CA ALA A 720 -41.69 25.74 -19.73
C ALA A 720 -41.37 26.13 -21.19
N MET A 721 -40.36 25.53 -21.82
CA MET A 721 -40.02 25.77 -23.22
C MET A 721 -40.50 24.68 -24.18
N SER A 722 -40.89 23.49 -23.69
CA SER A 722 -41.53 22.45 -24.52
C SER A 722 -43.06 22.49 -24.49
N ASP A 723 -43.68 23.04 -23.44
CA ASP A 723 -45.14 22.98 -23.23
C ASP A 723 -45.82 24.36 -23.29
N LYS A 724 -45.58 25.11 -24.37
CA LYS A 724 -46.50 26.20 -24.75
C LYS A 724 -47.80 25.70 -25.41
N GLN A 725 -48.06 24.40 -25.36
CA GLN A 725 -49.33 23.78 -25.75
C GLN A 725 -49.55 22.51 -24.92
N THR A 726 -50.10 22.63 -23.72
CA THR A 726 -51.26 21.87 -23.23
C THR A 726 -51.49 22.14 -21.74
N ASN A 727 -52.74 21.95 -21.32
CA ASN A 727 -53.37 22.62 -20.21
C ASN A 727 -52.81 22.28 -18.82
N ALA A 728 -52.86 23.30 -17.96
CA ALA A 728 -52.82 23.21 -16.52
C ALA A 728 -53.87 22.22 -16.00
N ASN A 729 -53.42 21.23 -15.22
CA ASN A 729 -54.05 20.67 -14.02
C ASN A 729 -53.53 19.24 -13.78
N HIS A 730 -52.41 19.09 -13.06
CA HIS A 730 -52.21 17.93 -12.18
C HIS A 730 -51.10 18.22 -11.16
N SER A 731 -51.51 18.51 -9.94
CA SER A 731 -50.67 18.45 -8.75
C SER A 731 -50.55 16.99 -8.32
N SER A 732 -49.39 16.37 -8.55
CA SER A 732 -48.99 15.13 -7.87
C SER A 732 -47.49 15.16 -7.62
N LEU A 733 -47.12 15.10 -6.35
CA LEU A 733 -45.77 14.79 -5.89
C LEU A 733 -45.39 13.39 -6.39
N ASN A 734 -44.75 13.33 -7.55
CA ASN A 734 -43.85 12.27 -7.98
C ASN A 734 -42.84 13.01 -8.85
N ALA A 735 -41.66 13.32 -8.31
CA ALA A 735 -40.56 13.81 -9.13
C ALA A 735 -40.26 12.68 -10.14
N ASN A 736 -40.73 12.82 -11.38
CA ASN A 736 -40.53 11.80 -12.40
C ASN A 736 -39.02 11.55 -12.53
N HIS A 737 -38.58 10.32 -12.24
CA HIS A 737 -37.20 9.85 -12.43
C HIS A 737 -36.69 10.04 -13.89
N SER A 738 -37.55 10.44 -14.83
CA SER A 738 -37.27 10.62 -16.25
C SER A 738 -36.26 11.72 -16.60
N ASP A 739 -35.95 12.65 -15.69
CA ASP A 739 -35.01 13.76 -15.94
C ASP A 739 -33.67 13.61 -15.21
N ILE A 740 -33.45 12.45 -14.57
CA ILE A 740 -32.21 12.11 -13.86
C ILE A 740 -31.38 11.19 -14.77
N VAL A 741 -30.10 11.53 -14.93
CA VAL A 741 -29.12 10.64 -15.57
C VAL A 741 -28.59 9.66 -14.52
N LEU A 742 -28.65 8.37 -14.79
CA LEU A 742 -27.96 7.37 -13.98
C LEU A 742 -26.54 7.19 -14.51
N ILE A 743 -25.55 7.39 -13.65
CA ILE A 743 -24.17 7.04 -13.93
C ILE A 743 -23.90 5.66 -13.34
N VAL A 744 -23.47 4.70 -14.15
CA VAL A 744 -23.00 3.40 -13.70
C VAL A 744 -21.47 3.43 -13.74
N ASN A 745 -20.84 3.30 -12.58
CA ASN A 745 -19.40 3.16 -12.50
C ASN A 745 -19.03 1.69 -12.75
N GLY A 746 -18.60 1.37 -13.96
CA GLY A 746 -18.10 0.04 -14.33
C GLY A 746 -16.58 0.03 -14.54
N PHE A 747 -15.86 1.04 -14.03
CA PHE A 747 -14.40 1.07 -14.08
C PHE A 747 -13.80 0.89 -12.68
N ASP A 748 -13.70 -0.37 -12.27
CA ASP A 748 -13.11 -0.79 -11.00
C ASP A 748 -11.81 -1.58 -11.22
N ARG A 749 -11.42 -1.83 -12.48
CA ARG A 749 -10.19 -2.54 -12.83
C ARG A 749 -8.96 -1.93 -12.17
N ILE A 750 -8.24 -2.81 -11.46
CA ILE A 750 -6.84 -2.69 -11.07
C ILE A 750 -6.09 -3.95 -11.48
N SER A 751 -4.93 -3.82 -12.12
CA SER A 751 -4.18 -4.98 -12.62
C SER A 751 -2.70 -4.71 -12.85
N ALA A 752 -1.92 -5.79 -12.89
CA ALA A 752 -0.55 -5.74 -13.44
C ALA A 752 -0.54 -5.32 -14.93
N PRO A 753 0.63 -4.91 -15.46
CA PRO A 753 0.87 -4.74 -16.89
C PRO A 753 0.67 -6.03 -17.67
N ALA A 754 0.43 -5.91 -18.97
CA ALA A 754 0.40 -7.07 -19.85
C ALA A 754 1.72 -7.83 -19.84
N ASP A 755 1.67 -9.16 -19.78
CA ASP A 755 2.84 -10.03 -19.92
C ASP A 755 2.68 -11.06 -21.04
N PHE A 756 3.79 -11.66 -21.46
CA PHE A 756 3.79 -12.81 -22.38
C PHE A 756 4.87 -13.85 -22.02
N VAL A 757 4.63 -15.07 -22.47
CA VAL A 757 5.63 -16.15 -22.60
C VAL A 757 5.42 -16.73 -23.98
N ALA A 758 6.50 -16.89 -24.74
CA ALA A 758 6.37 -17.28 -26.12
C ALA A 758 6.12 -18.82 -26.27
N PRO A 759 5.42 -19.28 -27.33
CA PRO A 759 4.91 -20.66 -27.44
C PRO A 759 5.94 -21.69 -27.98
N ALA A 760 5.92 -22.93 -27.49
CA ALA A 760 6.76 -24.03 -28.00
C ALA A 760 6.56 -24.28 -29.53
N PRO A 761 7.56 -24.77 -30.30
CA PRO A 761 8.79 -25.45 -29.89
C PRO A 761 10.09 -24.59 -29.85
N GLY A 762 10.03 -23.29 -30.16
CA GLY A 762 11.20 -22.41 -30.20
C GLY A 762 11.44 -21.52 -28.97
N ASP A 763 10.51 -21.48 -28.00
CA ASP A 763 10.14 -20.15 -27.48
C ASP A 763 9.88 -20.07 -25.96
N THR A 764 10.44 -20.96 -25.13
CA THR A 764 10.53 -20.65 -23.69
C THR A 764 11.63 -19.63 -23.37
N LEU A 765 12.40 -19.20 -24.37
CA LEU A 765 13.53 -18.27 -24.21
C LEU A 765 13.13 -16.80 -24.17
N PHE A 766 11.91 -16.44 -24.59
CA PHE A 766 11.39 -15.07 -24.55
C PHE A 766 10.20 -14.95 -23.62
N ALA A 767 10.23 -13.96 -22.74
CA ALA A 767 9.13 -13.60 -21.87
C ALA A 767 9.31 -12.14 -21.41
N GLY A 768 8.29 -11.56 -20.80
CA GLY A 768 8.41 -10.23 -20.20
C GLY A 768 7.09 -9.49 -20.13
N PHE A 769 7.18 -8.22 -19.73
CA PHE A 769 6.07 -7.30 -19.65
C PHE A 769 6.03 -6.40 -20.90
N LEU A 770 4.83 -6.20 -21.44
CA LEU A 770 4.51 -5.40 -22.61
C LEU A 770 3.59 -4.26 -22.17
N ASP A 771 4.14 -3.31 -21.44
CA ASP A 771 3.39 -2.14 -20.96
C ASP A 771 2.91 -1.24 -22.10
N ASP A 772 3.65 -1.14 -23.20
CA ASP A 772 3.21 -0.47 -24.44
C ASP A 772 1.87 -1.06 -24.99
N LEU A 773 1.53 -2.32 -24.65
CA LEU A 773 0.23 -2.93 -24.99
C LEU A 773 -0.85 -2.57 -23.97
N ASP A 774 -0.55 -2.80 -22.69
CA ASP A 774 -1.38 -2.43 -21.54
C ASP A 774 -0.47 -2.27 -20.31
N HIS A 775 -0.34 -1.03 -19.83
CA HIS A 775 0.38 -0.66 -18.60
C HIS A 775 -0.26 -1.26 -17.34
N GLY A 776 -1.42 -1.89 -17.46
CA GLY A 776 -2.25 -2.24 -16.33
C GLY A 776 -2.93 -1.01 -15.77
N VAL A 777 -3.41 -1.14 -14.54
CA VAL A 777 -4.10 -0.05 -13.82
C VAL A 777 -3.68 -0.08 -12.35
N PRO A 778 -2.86 0.88 -11.89
CA PRO A 778 -2.48 0.99 -10.49
C PRO A 778 -3.66 1.30 -9.57
N TYR A 779 -3.58 0.91 -8.29
CA TYR A 779 -4.52 1.38 -7.26
C TYR A 779 -4.16 2.81 -6.85
N LEU A 780 -5.00 3.79 -7.19
CA LEU A 780 -4.82 5.24 -6.99
C LEU A 780 -3.62 5.85 -7.73
N LYS A 781 -2.41 5.33 -7.49
CA LYS A 781 -1.16 5.77 -8.10
C LYS A 781 -0.08 4.68 -8.01
N ASP A 782 0.90 4.72 -8.90
CA ASP A 782 2.13 3.92 -8.84
C ASP A 782 3.33 4.82 -8.54
N ILE A 783 4.20 4.32 -7.68
CA ILE A 783 5.45 4.94 -7.23
C ILE A 783 6.66 4.02 -7.47
N SER A 784 6.45 2.92 -8.21
CA SER A 784 7.43 1.84 -8.39
C SER A 784 7.82 1.57 -9.85
N TYR A 785 7.08 2.11 -10.82
CA TYR A 785 7.39 1.95 -12.23
C TYR A 785 8.57 2.84 -12.63
N ILE A 786 9.61 2.25 -13.24
CA ILE A 786 10.84 2.96 -13.63
C ILE A 786 10.95 3.23 -15.13
N GLY A 787 10.19 2.51 -15.95
CA GLY A 787 10.30 2.52 -17.40
C GLY A 787 10.16 1.14 -18.02
N LYS A 788 9.95 1.11 -19.33
CA LYS A 788 9.63 -0.12 -20.05
C LYS A 788 10.78 -1.13 -20.10
N MET A 789 10.43 -2.40 -20.26
CA MET A 789 11.39 -3.49 -20.40
C MET A 789 12.03 -3.48 -21.80
N LYS A 790 13.33 -3.78 -21.89
CA LYS A 790 14.09 -3.80 -23.15
C LYS A 790 14.85 -5.11 -23.42
N GLU A 791 15.04 -5.99 -22.43
CA GLU A 791 15.69 -7.30 -22.62
C GLU A 791 14.75 -8.47 -22.28
N TYR A 792 14.20 -9.11 -23.32
CA TYR A 792 13.17 -10.16 -23.20
C TYR A 792 13.73 -11.59 -23.22
N ARG A 793 15.03 -11.78 -23.46
CA ARG A 793 15.64 -13.11 -23.55
C ARG A 793 16.03 -13.62 -22.16
N ARG A 794 15.37 -14.71 -21.73
CA ARG A 794 15.67 -15.42 -20.48
C ARG A 794 17.10 -15.93 -20.36
N SER A 795 17.78 -16.13 -21.49
CA SER A 795 19.15 -16.67 -21.53
C SER A 795 20.25 -15.64 -21.25
N ILE A 796 19.94 -14.35 -21.23
CA ILE A 796 20.94 -13.32 -20.95
C ILE A 796 21.19 -13.28 -19.45
N PRO A 797 22.42 -13.60 -19.00
CA PRO A 797 22.74 -13.63 -17.57
C PRO A 797 22.77 -12.23 -17.00
N TRP A 798 22.48 -12.13 -15.71
CA TRP A 798 22.80 -10.96 -14.91
C TRP A 798 24.32 -10.82 -14.78
N MET A 799 24.86 -9.62 -15.04
CA MET A 799 26.28 -9.33 -14.91
C MET A 799 26.55 -8.44 -13.69
N ASP A 800 25.87 -7.31 -13.61
CA ASP A 800 25.83 -6.37 -12.48
C ASP A 800 24.53 -5.55 -12.54
N ASP A 801 24.34 -4.60 -11.61
CA ASP A 801 23.12 -3.78 -11.53
C ASP A 801 22.96 -2.75 -12.67
N ASP A 802 24.03 -2.48 -13.45
CA ASP A 802 23.96 -1.66 -14.68
C ASP A 802 23.72 -2.51 -15.93
N ALA A 803 23.93 -3.84 -15.84
CA ALA A 803 23.75 -4.83 -16.89
C ALA A 803 22.97 -6.05 -16.37
N SER A 804 21.68 -5.82 -16.08
CA SER A 804 20.79 -6.72 -15.33
C SER A 804 20.41 -8.03 -16.03
N GLY A 805 20.64 -8.13 -17.34
CA GLY A 805 20.26 -9.31 -18.14
C GLY A 805 18.75 -9.41 -18.40
N PHE A 806 18.18 -10.61 -18.33
CA PHE A 806 16.74 -10.82 -18.55
C PHE A 806 15.89 -9.92 -17.64
N GLY A 807 14.98 -9.13 -18.23
CA GLY A 807 14.17 -8.17 -17.47
C GLY A 807 14.70 -6.75 -17.49
N ASP A 808 15.92 -6.50 -17.99
CA ASP A 808 16.53 -5.16 -17.99
C ASP A 808 15.57 -4.13 -18.59
N SER A 809 15.44 -2.99 -17.90
CA SER A 809 14.42 -1.96 -18.16
C SER A 809 15.05 -0.58 -18.32
N TYR A 810 14.29 0.36 -18.86
CA TYR A 810 14.65 1.78 -18.84
C TYR A 810 14.37 2.40 -17.45
N GLY A 811 15.03 3.52 -17.15
CA GLY A 811 14.89 4.28 -15.91
C GLY A 811 14.40 5.70 -16.13
N ASN A 812 13.50 5.94 -17.08
CA ASN A 812 13.03 7.28 -17.43
C ASN A 812 11.78 7.75 -16.66
N TYR A 813 11.31 6.96 -15.68
CA TYR A 813 10.18 7.27 -14.79
C TYR A 813 10.50 7.08 -13.29
N GLU A 814 11.76 6.85 -12.94
CA GLU A 814 12.22 6.51 -11.58
C GLU A 814 11.89 7.55 -10.50
N ASP A 815 11.65 8.79 -10.92
CA ASP A 815 11.37 9.94 -10.07
C ASP A 815 9.91 10.43 -10.20
N LYS A 816 9.04 9.67 -10.87
CA LYS A 816 7.66 10.07 -11.19
C LYS A 816 6.63 9.33 -10.34
N VAL A 817 5.55 10.03 -10.04
CA VAL A 817 4.31 9.44 -9.51
C VAL A 817 3.34 9.31 -10.68
N ILE A 818 2.85 8.10 -10.92
CA ILE A 818 1.98 7.77 -12.05
C ILE A 818 0.56 7.57 -11.54
N ALA A 819 -0.43 8.23 -12.15
CA ALA A 819 -1.82 8.11 -11.76
C ALA A 819 -2.40 6.73 -12.12
N GLY A 820 -3.25 6.20 -11.23
CA GLY A 820 -3.98 4.96 -11.39
C GLY A 820 -5.50 5.16 -11.32
N ASN A 821 -6.23 4.11 -10.95
CA ASN A 821 -7.67 4.19 -10.76
C ASN A 821 -8.00 4.94 -9.45
N THR A 822 -8.67 6.09 -9.56
CA THR A 822 -9.09 6.90 -8.41
C THR A 822 -10.45 6.50 -7.82
N PHE A 823 -11.23 5.69 -8.55
CA PHE A 823 -12.59 5.27 -8.22
C PHE A 823 -13.60 6.41 -8.04
N ASP A 824 -13.29 7.61 -8.55
CA ASP A 824 -14.05 8.86 -8.32
C ASP A 824 -14.59 9.49 -9.62
N TYR A 825 -14.62 8.71 -10.70
CA TYR A 825 -15.07 9.18 -12.01
C TYR A 825 -16.55 9.57 -12.09
N PRO A 826 -17.47 9.04 -11.26
CA PRO A 826 -18.84 9.57 -11.21
C PRO A 826 -18.92 11.07 -10.89
N ALA A 827 -17.98 11.61 -10.10
CA ALA A 827 -17.92 13.05 -9.83
C ALA A 827 -17.53 13.84 -11.10
N ILE A 828 -16.61 13.31 -11.90
CA ILE A 828 -16.12 13.93 -13.14
C ILE A 828 -17.23 13.98 -14.20
N HIS A 829 -17.91 12.86 -14.45
CA HIS A 829 -19.06 12.80 -15.35
C HIS A 829 -20.21 13.65 -14.84
N GLY A 830 -20.54 13.52 -13.56
CA GLY A 830 -21.60 14.23 -12.88
C GLY A 830 -21.47 15.75 -12.93
N ALA A 831 -20.25 16.28 -12.79
CA ALA A 831 -20.00 17.71 -12.92
C ALA A 831 -20.38 18.24 -14.32
N ALA A 832 -20.02 17.50 -15.37
CA ALA A 832 -20.38 17.85 -16.75
C ALA A 832 -21.90 17.73 -17.01
N ILE A 833 -22.55 16.71 -16.44
CA ILE A 833 -24.01 16.51 -16.52
C ILE A 833 -24.77 17.66 -15.82
N LEU A 834 -24.34 18.05 -14.63
CA LEU A 834 -24.90 19.21 -13.91
C LEU A 834 -24.76 20.50 -14.71
N LYS A 835 -23.60 20.70 -15.35
CA LYS A 835 -23.36 21.87 -16.21
C LYS A 835 -24.31 21.89 -17.41
N ALA A 836 -24.64 20.74 -17.98
CA ALA A 836 -25.66 20.58 -19.03
C ALA A 836 -27.11 20.72 -18.50
N GLY A 837 -27.28 20.97 -17.20
CA GLY A 837 -28.55 21.27 -16.56
C GLY A 837 -29.41 20.05 -16.22
N TYR A 838 -28.81 18.86 -16.12
CA TYR A 838 -29.48 17.64 -15.71
C TYR A 838 -29.05 17.24 -14.29
N SER A 839 -29.97 16.68 -13.52
CA SER A 839 -29.61 16.02 -12.25
C SER A 839 -29.04 14.63 -12.54
N PHE A 840 -28.24 14.12 -11.63
CA PHE A 840 -27.69 12.77 -11.75
C PHE A 840 -27.55 12.09 -10.38
N ILE A 841 -27.47 10.77 -10.43
CA ILE A 841 -27.03 9.90 -9.34
C ILE A 841 -26.08 8.86 -9.92
N SER A 842 -25.32 8.18 -9.07
CA SER A 842 -24.50 7.06 -9.52
C SER A 842 -24.72 5.79 -8.71
N CYS A 843 -24.33 4.66 -9.31
CA CYS A 843 -24.28 3.35 -8.67
C CYS A 843 -23.08 2.55 -9.19
N SER A 844 -22.70 1.51 -8.46
CA SER A 844 -21.75 0.52 -8.94
C SER A 844 -22.37 -0.34 -10.04
N ASP A 845 -21.54 -0.95 -10.87
CA ASP A 845 -21.97 -1.95 -11.85
C ASP A 845 -22.57 -3.19 -11.16
N GLU A 846 -21.99 -3.69 -10.06
CA GLU A 846 -22.53 -4.88 -9.39
C GLU A 846 -23.93 -4.61 -8.83
N SER A 847 -24.26 -3.37 -8.47
CA SER A 847 -25.61 -3.01 -8.05
C SER A 847 -26.64 -3.23 -9.19
N VAL A 848 -26.24 -3.03 -10.44
CA VAL A 848 -27.05 -3.30 -11.64
C VAL A 848 -27.08 -4.80 -11.94
N GLU A 849 -25.92 -5.45 -11.92
CA GLU A 849 -25.80 -6.89 -12.22
C GLU A 849 -26.58 -7.77 -11.23
N ASN A 850 -26.56 -7.38 -9.94
CA ASN A 850 -27.32 -8.04 -8.88
C ASN A 850 -28.78 -7.53 -8.78
N LYS A 851 -29.23 -6.72 -9.74
CA LYS A 851 -30.63 -6.24 -9.88
C LYS A 851 -31.14 -5.42 -8.69
N THR A 852 -30.23 -4.79 -7.95
CA THR A 852 -30.59 -3.83 -6.90
C THR A 852 -30.89 -2.44 -7.48
N MET A 853 -30.17 -2.04 -8.55
CA MET A 853 -30.51 -0.94 -9.44
C MET A 853 -31.16 -1.45 -10.73
N ASN A 854 -32.24 -0.78 -11.15
CA ASN A 854 -32.92 -1.05 -12.41
C ASN A 854 -32.69 0.11 -13.38
N LEU A 855 -32.02 -0.16 -14.50
CA LEU A 855 -31.74 0.86 -15.52
C LEU A 855 -33.02 1.47 -16.10
N ASN A 856 -34.12 0.70 -16.18
CA ASN A 856 -35.40 1.15 -16.75
C ASN A 856 -36.07 2.28 -15.95
N ASP A 857 -35.62 2.56 -14.73
CA ASP A 857 -36.14 3.66 -13.93
C ASP A 857 -35.63 5.03 -14.45
N TYR A 858 -34.64 5.04 -15.35
CA TYR A 858 -33.93 6.24 -15.82
C TYR A 858 -34.01 6.39 -17.34
N LYS A 859 -34.21 7.62 -17.81
CA LYS A 859 -34.30 7.90 -19.26
C LYS A 859 -32.95 7.86 -19.98
N TYR A 860 -31.90 8.21 -19.26
CA TYR A 860 -30.53 8.27 -19.75
C TYR A 860 -29.61 7.52 -18.79
N VAL A 861 -28.77 6.64 -19.34
CA VAL A 861 -27.70 5.94 -18.63
C VAL A 861 -26.35 6.36 -19.20
N ASP A 862 -25.39 6.64 -18.32
CA ASP A 862 -23.99 6.91 -18.60
C ASP A 862 -23.15 5.78 -17.97
N LEU A 863 -22.54 4.93 -18.78
CA LEU A 863 -21.73 3.80 -18.33
C LEU A 863 -20.24 4.11 -18.51
N ILE A 864 -19.55 4.24 -17.38
CA ILE A 864 -18.11 4.49 -17.32
C ILE A 864 -17.38 3.14 -17.43
N LEU A 865 -16.52 2.99 -18.44
CA LEU A 865 -15.70 1.78 -18.60
C LEU A 865 -14.20 2.06 -18.60
N GLY A 866 -13.71 3.31 -18.50
CA GLY A 866 -12.29 3.62 -18.36
C GLY A 866 -11.33 2.69 -19.12
N LYS A 867 -10.51 1.93 -18.37
CA LYS A 867 -9.66 0.85 -18.88
C LYS A 867 -10.17 -0.57 -18.57
N GLU A 868 -11.44 -0.70 -18.21
CA GLU A 868 -12.11 -1.97 -17.97
C GLU A 868 -11.83 -2.92 -19.14
N CYS A 869 -11.34 -4.12 -18.84
CA CYS A 869 -10.91 -5.13 -19.81
C CYS A 869 -10.53 -6.40 -19.06
N GLN A 870 -10.93 -7.57 -19.59
CA GLN A 870 -10.70 -8.82 -18.89
C GLN A 870 -9.21 -9.06 -18.67
N THR A 871 -8.82 -9.26 -17.40
CA THR A 871 -7.43 -9.48 -17.02
C THR A 871 -7.25 -10.72 -16.14
N LYS A 872 -6.04 -11.28 -16.17
CA LYS A 872 -5.66 -12.45 -15.36
C LYS A 872 -4.97 -12.02 -14.06
N MET A 873 -4.86 -12.97 -13.12
CA MET A 873 -3.94 -12.88 -11.99
C MET A 873 -2.72 -13.77 -12.25
N GLY A 874 -1.51 -13.23 -12.07
CA GLY A 874 -0.25 -13.97 -12.16
C GLY A 874 -0.08 -14.76 -13.47
N ARG A 875 0.18 -16.07 -13.35
CA ARG A 875 0.39 -16.93 -14.54
C ARG A 875 -0.87 -17.15 -15.39
N GLY A 876 -2.06 -16.82 -14.87
CA GLY A 876 -3.35 -17.12 -15.49
C GLY A 876 -3.75 -18.58 -15.33
N GLY A 877 -5.04 -18.88 -15.54
CA GLY A 877 -5.58 -20.24 -15.48
C GLY A 877 -5.83 -20.80 -14.07
N VAL A 878 -5.33 -20.16 -13.02
CA VAL A 878 -5.64 -20.52 -11.62
C VAL A 878 -6.91 -19.81 -11.12
N LYS A 879 -7.00 -18.51 -11.37
CA LYS A 879 -8.19 -17.70 -11.11
C LYS A 879 -8.92 -17.36 -12.42
N PRO A 880 -10.26 -17.28 -12.39
CA PRO A 880 -11.02 -16.71 -13.50
C PRO A 880 -10.52 -15.32 -13.87
N LEU A 881 -10.73 -14.93 -15.13
CA LEU A 881 -10.51 -13.54 -15.54
C LEU A 881 -11.56 -12.65 -14.87
N GLU A 882 -11.13 -11.47 -14.44
CA GLU A 882 -11.97 -10.43 -13.83
C GLU A 882 -12.04 -9.22 -14.76
N PHE A 883 -12.91 -8.25 -14.47
CA PHE A 883 -12.99 -6.95 -15.16
C PHE A 883 -13.52 -6.99 -16.60
N LYS A 884 -14.58 -7.77 -16.86
CA LYS A 884 -15.18 -7.84 -18.20
C LYS A 884 -15.98 -6.57 -18.48
N THR A 885 -15.65 -5.87 -19.57
CA THR A 885 -16.33 -4.63 -20.00
C THR A 885 -17.85 -4.73 -20.03
N PHE A 886 -18.36 -5.86 -20.54
CA PHE A 886 -19.78 -6.18 -20.55
C PHE A 886 -19.97 -7.64 -20.10
N SER A 887 -20.07 -7.85 -18.79
CA SER A 887 -20.46 -9.14 -18.22
C SER A 887 -21.82 -9.60 -18.78
N GLN A 888 -22.12 -10.89 -18.69
CA GLN A 888 -23.42 -11.39 -19.14
C GLN A 888 -24.61 -10.71 -18.41
N PRO A 889 -24.62 -10.59 -17.07
CA PRO A 889 -25.66 -9.82 -16.37
C PRO A 889 -25.80 -8.37 -16.85
N MET A 890 -24.68 -7.68 -17.12
CA MET A 890 -24.69 -6.33 -17.64
C MET A 890 -25.28 -6.25 -19.06
N GLN A 891 -24.91 -7.19 -19.94
CA GLN A 891 -25.49 -7.28 -21.29
C GLN A 891 -27.01 -7.49 -21.23
N GLU A 892 -27.49 -8.36 -20.33
CA GLU A 892 -28.93 -8.59 -20.12
C GLU A 892 -29.64 -7.31 -19.64
N ALA A 893 -29.06 -6.60 -18.68
CA ALA A 893 -29.62 -5.34 -18.17
C ALA A 893 -29.70 -4.25 -19.24
N ILE A 894 -28.61 -4.04 -20.00
CA ILE A 894 -28.56 -3.06 -21.09
C ILE A 894 -29.51 -3.43 -22.24
N THR A 895 -29.61 -4.72 -22.58
CA THR A 895 -30.53 -5.19 -23.62
C THR A 895 -31.98 -4.92 -23.23
N ALA A 896 -32.36 -5.23 -21.99
CA ALA A 896 -33.70 -4.94 -21.48
C ALA A 896 -33.99 -3.43 -21.46
N TYR A 897 -32.99 -2.63 -21.08
CA TYR A 897 -33.08 -1.17 -21.04
C TYR A 897 -33.31 -0.52 -22.41
N CYS A 898 -32.44 -0.83 -23.37
CA CYS A 898 -32.54 -0.34 -24.74
C CYS A 898 -33.83 -0.83 -25.41
N GLY A 899 -34.24 -2.08 -25.15
CA GLY A 899 -35.50 -2.65 -25.65
C GLY A 899 -36.77 -1.90 -25.22
N GLN A 900 -36.70 -1.11 -24.14
CA GLN A 900 -37.79 -0.24 -23.67
C GLN A 900 -37.64 1.22 -24.10
N GLY A 901 -36.69 1.54 -24.98
CA GLY A 901 -36.46 2.91 -25.46
C GLY A 901 -35.44 3.72 -24.64
N GLY A 902 -34.73 3.09 -23.70
CA GLY A 902 -33.69 3.73 -22.88
C GLY A 902 -32.47 4.16 -23.71
N ASN A 903 -31.92 5.35 -23.44
CA ASN A 903 -30.75 5.84 -24.18
C ASN A 903 -29.49 5.70 -23.34
N ILE A 904 -28.40 5.21 -23.94
CA ILE A 904 -27.18 4.89 -23.23
C ILE A 904 -25.95 5.56 -23.87
N PHE A 905 -25.14 6.19 -23.03
CA PHE A 905 -23.79 6.65 -23.33
C PHE A 905 -22.78 5.67 -22.72
N VAL A 906 -21.78 5.26 -23.49
CA VAL A 906 -20.70 4.38 -23.02
C VAL A 906 -19.36 4.90 -23.52
N SER A 907 -18.35 4.96 -22.65
CA SER A 907 -16.99 5.34 -23.01
C SER A 907 -15.94 4.48 -22.30
N GLY A 908 -14.96 3.97 -23.05
CA GLY A 908 -13.84 3.19 -22.51
C GLY A 908 -12.80 2.86 -23.58
N ALA A 909 -11.59 2.50 -23.15
CA ALA A 909 -10.46 2.21 -24.03
C ALA A 909 -10.57 0.85 -24.74
N TYR A 910 -11.29 -0.12 -24.15
CA TYR A 910 -11.35 -1.51 -24.60
C TYR A 910 -12.78 -2.01 -24.92
N VAL A 911 -13.71 -1.09 -25.24
CA VAL A 911 -15.12 -1.40 -25.52
C VAL A 911 -15.33 -2.39 -26.67
N GLY A 912 -14.38 -2.54 -27.59
CA GLY A 912 -14.40 -3.49 -28.68
C GLY A 912 -13.36 -4.60 -28.53
N THR A 913 -12.11 -4.29 -28.22
CA THR A 913 -11.04 -5.30 -28.10
C THR A 913 -11.41 -6.38 -27.08
N ASP A 914 -12.02 -6.05 -25.94
CA ASP A 914 -12.39 -7.05 -24.94
C ASP A 914 -13.41 -8.09 -25.47
N LEU A 915 -14.29 -7.69 -26.40
CA LEU A 915 -15.35 -8.55 -26.96
C LEU A 915 -14.93 -9.32 -28.22
N TRP A 916 -13.97 -8.80 -28.99
CA TRP A 916 -13.56 -9.37 -30.28
C TRP A 916 -12.16 -9.97 -30.32
N ASP A 917 -11.22 -9.43 -29.55
CA ASP A 917 -9.78 -9.71 -29.71
C ASP A 917 -9.02 -9.64 -28.37
N ASN A 918 -9.64 -10.11 -27.27
CA ASN A 918 -8.96 -10.19 -25.99
C ASN A 918 -7.89 -11.30 -26.04
N ARG A 919 -6.64 -10.95 -25.73
CA ARG A 919 -5.50 -11.89 -25.73
C ARG A 919 -5.62 -13.04 -24.71
N LEU A 920 -6.46 -12.88 -23.70
CA LEU A 920 -6.67 -13.82 -22.59
C LEU A 920 -7.95 -14.64 -22.74
N ALA A 921 -8.89 -14.22 -23.59
CA ALA A 921 -10.21 -14.85 -23.72
C ALA A 921 -10.65 -14.96 -25.19
N PRO A 922 -11.19 -16.11 -25.63
CA PRO A 922 -11.73 -16.23 -26.98
C PRO A 922 -12.99 -15.39 -27.14
N ALA A 923 -13.11 -14.73 -28.29
CA ALA A 923 -14.28 -13.93 -28.65
C ALA A 923 -15.57 -14.77 -28.68
N GLN A 924 -16.62 -14.30 -28.00
CA GLN A 924 -17.91 -14.98 -27.96
C GLN A 924 -18.88 -14.37 -28.97
N GLU A 925 -19.68 -15.23 -29.62
CA GLU A 925 -20.69 -14.74 -30.58
C GLU A 925 -21.80 -13.92 -29.90
N SER A 926 -22.13 -14.24 -28.64
CA SER A 926 -23.07 -13.46 -27.83
C SER A 926 -22.59 -12.03 -27.62
N ASP A 927 -21.30 -11.84 -27.34
CA ASP A 927 -20.70 -10.53 -27.10
C ASP A 927 -20.75 -9.67 -28.38
N LYS A 928 -20.39 -10.26 -29.52
CA LYS A 928 -20.44 -9.61 -30.84
C LYS A 928 -21.87 -9.23 -31.20
N LYS A 929 -22.83 -10.11 -30.96
CA LYS A 929 -24.26 -9.83 -31.19
C LYS A 929 -24.77 -8.74 -30.27
N PHE A 930 -24.43 -8.77 -28.99
CA PHE A 930 -24.79 -7.70 -28.06
C PHE A 930 -24.28 -6.34 -28.57
N ALA A 931 -23.01 -6.22 -28.89
CA ALA A 931 -22.45 -4.96 -29.35
C ALA A 931 -23.05 -4.51 -30.71
N THR A 932 -23.27 -5.42 -31.65
CA THR A 932 -23.79 -5.09 -33.00
C THR A 932 -25.30 -4.88 -33.06
N GLU A 933 -26.08 -5.68 -32.33
CA GLU A 933 -27.54 -5.68 -32.34
C GLU A 933 -28.13 -4.79 -31.26
N VAL A 934 -27.46 -4.59 -30.11
CA VAL A 934 -27.95 -3.74 -29.01
C VAL A 934 -27.23 -2.38 -29.02
N LEU A 935 -25.91 -2.35 -28.92
CA LEU A 935 -25.16 -1.08 -28.85
C LEU A 935 -24.90 -0.43 -30.22
N LYS A 936 -25.15 -1.16 -31.31
CA LYS A 936 -25.12 -0.73 -32.72
C LYS A 936 -23.74 -0.33 -33.26
N TYR A 937 -22.65 -0.87 -32.69
CA TYR A 937 -21.30 -0.74 -33.23
C TYR A 937 -20.66 -2.10 -33.47
N LYS A 938 -19.57 -2.13 -34.25
CA LYS A 938 -18.70 -3.30 -34.44
C LYS A 938 -17.25 -2.87 -34.26
N TRP A 939 -16.43 -3.77 -33.74
CA TRP A 939 -15.00 -3.52 -33.61
C TRP A 939 -14.32 -3.40 -34.97
N ARG A 940 -13.35 -2.49 -35.07
CA ARG A 940 -12.50 -2.31 -36.24
C ARG A 940 -11.07 -2.77 -35.97
N VAL A 941 -10.45 -2.23 -34.93
CA VAL A 941 -9.09 -2.55 -34.49
C VAL A 941 -8.87 -1.97 -33.09
N GLY A 942 -8.07 -2.65 -32.27
CA GLY A 942 -7.54 -2.10 -31.01
C GLY A 942 -6.27 -1.28 -31.25
N GLN A 943 -5.71 -0.65 -30.21
CA GLN A 943 -4.50 0.19 -30.34
C GLN A 943 -4.63 1.23 -31.47
N ALA A 944 -5.80 1.87 -31.55
CA ALA A 944 -6.20 2.65 -32.70
C ALA A 944 -5.51 4.01 -32.80
N ALA A 945 -4.93 4.52 -31.71
CA ALA A 945 -4.37 5.86 -31.64
C ALA A 945 -3.35 5.98 -30.51
N THR A 946 -2.35 6.85 -30.67
CA THR A 946 -1.32 7.13 -29.66
C THR A 946 -1.13 8.62 -29.40
N GLU A 947 -1.72 9.52 -30.20
CA GLU A 947 -1.55 10.98 -30.05
C GLU A 947 -2.50 11.66 -29.05
N GLY A 948 -3.49 10.94 -28.51
CA GLY A 948 -4.40 11.51 -27.51
C GLY A 948 -5.43 12.51 -28.06
N LYS A 949 -5.77 12.46 -29.36
CA LYS A 949 -6.60 13.50 -30.03
C LYS A 949 -7.75 12.91 -30.83
N VAL A 950 -8.94 13.45 -30.66
CA VAL A 950 -10.14 13.11 -31.45
C VAL A 950 -10.83 14.35 -32.01
N LYS A 951 -11.48 14.18 -33.15
CA LYS A 951 -12.27 15.23 -33.81
C LYS A 951 -13.65 14.69 -34.18
N CYS A 952 -14.69 15.49 -33.95
CA CYS A 952 -16.01 15.19 -34.48
C CYS A 952 -16.01 15.33 -36.01
N VAL A 953 -16.85 14.54 -36.66
CA VAL A 953 -17.02 14.55 -38.11
C VAL A 953 -18.45 14.86 -38.50
N ALA A 954 -18.65 15.32 -39.74
CA ALA A 954 -19.99 15.56 -40.26
C ALA A 954 -20.83 14.27 -40.18
N SER A 955 -21.98 14.37 -39.51
CA SER A 955 -22.94 13.29 -39.33
C SER A 955 -24.36 13.86 -39.31
N PRO A 956 -25.41 13.02 -39.36
CA PRO A 956 -26.79 13.47 -39.15
C PRO A 956 -27.08 14.05 -37.76
N PHE A 957 -26.12 14.04 -36.83
CA PHE A 957 -26.26 14.48 -35.44
C PHE A 957 -25.38 15.72 -35.19
N PRO A 958 -25.81 16.92 -35.61
CA PRO A 958 -24.97 18.12 -35.58
C PRO A 958 -24.62 18.59 -34.15
N ALA A 959 -25.34 18.13 -33.13
CA ALA A 959 -25.00 18.37 -31.73
C ALA A 959 -23.62 17.81 -31.37
N LEU A 960 -23.24 16.65 -31.93
CA LEU A 960 -21.95 15.99 -31.71
C LEU A 960 -20.87 16.68 -32.56
N SER A 961 -20.24 17.70 -31.99
CA SER A 961 -19.25 18.56 -32.64
C SER A 961 -18.07 18.86 -31.72
N GLY A 962 -16.99 19.44 -32.27
CA GLY A 962 -15.79 19.83 -31.52
C GLY A 962 -14.58 18.91 -31.73
N ASN A 963 -13.50 19.27 -31.06
CA ASN A 963 -12.24 18.51 -31.01
C ASN A 963 -11.87 18.35 -29.54
N TYR A 964 -11.33 17.18 -29.19
CA TYR A 964 -11.06 16.84 -27.80
C TYR A 964 -9.71 16.13 -27.67
N THR A 965 -9.12 16.26 -26.48
CA THR A 965 -7.84 15.63 -26.13
C THR A 965 -7.97 14.78 -24.86
N TYR A 966 -7.31 13.63 -24.83
CA TYR A 966 -7.28 12.73 -23.68
C TYR A 966 -5.84 12.45 -23.21
N HIS A 967 -5.70 11.93 -21.99
CA HIS A 967 -4.42 11.55 -21.40
C HIS A 967 -3.91 10.23 -22.02
N ASN A 968 -2.93 10.33 -22.92
CA ASN A 968 -2.34 9.22 -23.67
C ASN A 968 -0.90 8.87 -23.24
N GLU A 969 -0.33 9.63 -22.30
CA GLU A 969 1.01 9.42 -21.75
C GLU A 969 0.94 9.28 -20.23
N LEU A 970 1.88 8.55 -19.63
CA LEU A 970 2.01 8.41 -18.18
C LEU A 970 2.21 9.79 -17.53
N ASN A 971 1.43 10.09 -16.51
CA ASN A 971 1.42 11.39 -15.83
C ASN A 971 0.88 11.24 -14.40
N ALA A 972 0.89 12.32 -13.61
CA ALA A 972 0.46 12.31 -12.21
C ALA A 972 -1.04 12.63 -12.00
N ASP A 973 -1.76 13.03 -13.05
CA ASP A 973 -3.11 13.61 -12.98
C ASP A 973 -4.23 12.62 -13.37
N SER A 974 -3.99 11.76 -14.37
CA SER A 974 -4.94 10.78 -14.91
C SER A 974 -4.22 9.51 -15.31
N TYR A 975 -4.89 8.36 -15.16
CA TYR A 975 -4.41 7.12 -15.75
C TYR A 975 -4.20 7.30 -17.26
N VAL A 976 -3.20 6.59 -17.79
CA VAL A 976 -2.82 6.64 -19.20
C VAL A 976 -3.82 5.87 -20.06
N VAL A 977 -4.14 6.38 -21.26
CA VAL A 977 -4.91 5.69 -22.30
C VAL A 977 -3.99 5.43 -23.49
N GLU A 978 -3.23 4.35 -23.43
CA GLU A 978 -2.19 3.99 -24.38
C GLU A 978 -2.71 3.30 -25.65
N SER A 979 -3.81 2.56 -25.53
CA SER A 979 -4.27 1.61 -26.56
C SER A 979 -5.79 1.64 -26.77
N PRO A 980 -6.39 2.80 -27.11
CA PRO A 980 -7.83 2.93 -27.26
C PRO A 980 -8.37 2.21 -28.49
N ASP A 981 -9.67 1.94 -28.53
CA ASP A 981 -10.34 1.19 -29.59
C ASP A 981 -10.81 2.06 -30.77
N ALA A 982 -10.80 1.48 -31.96
CA ALA A 982 -11.59 1.97 -33.09
C ALA A 982 -12.82 1.10 -33.32
N ILE A 983 -13.97 1.75 -33.49
CA ILE A 983 -15.27 1.11 -33.67
C ILE A 983 -16.03 1.71 -34.85
N GLU A 984 -16.76 0.89 -35.59
CA GLU A 984 -17.53 1.30 -36.76
C GLU A 984 -19.04 1.08 -36.54
N PRO A 985 -19.91 1.80 -37.28
CA PRO A 985 -21.34 1.52 -37.29
C PRO A 985 -21.66 0.07 -37.70
N ALA A 986 -22.52 -0.60 -36.93
CA ALA A 986 -23.00 -1.95 -37.27
C ALA A 986 -24.28 -1.93 -38.12
N THR A 987 -25.01 -0.81 -38.14
CA THR A 987 -26.29 -0.67 -38.84
C THR A 987 -26.35 0.62 -39.66
N LYS A 988 -27.31 0.71 -40.59
CA LYS A 988 -27.49 1.86 -41.49
C LYS A 988 -27.88 3.16 -40.76
N ASP A 989 -28.51 3.05 -39.60
CA ASP A 989 -28.99 4.18 -38.79
C ASP A 989 -27.98 4.56 -37.69
N ALA A 990 -26.81 3.91 -37.69
CA ALA A 990 -25.65 4.25 -36.88
C ALA A 990 -24.60 4.97 -37.74
N TYR A 991 -23.92 5.95 -37.16
CA TYR A 991 -22.96 6.81 -37.86
C TYR A 991 -21.69 7.01 -37.05
N THR A 992 -20.55 7.04 -37.72
CA THR A 992 -19.31 7.54 -37.13
C THR A 992 -19.49 9.03 -36.83
N VAL A 993 -19.30 9.41 -35.57
CA VAL A 993 -19.44 10.79 -35.09
C VAL A 993 -18.10 11.40 -34.69
N MET A 994 -17.10 10.56 -34.40
CA MET A 994 -15.74 11.00 -34.06
C MET A 994 -14.69 10.14 -34.73
N ARG A 995 -13.53 10.74 -34.98
CA ARG A 995 -12.35 10.06 -35.50
C ARG A 995 -11.11 10.45 -34.72
N TYR A 996 -10.16 9.53 -34.58
CA TYR A 996 -8.82 9.86 -34.12
C TYR A 996 -8.16 10.80 -35.13
N SER A 997 -7.58 11.89 -34.63
CA SER A 997 -7.13 12.99 -35.49
C SER A 997 -5.95 12.59 -36.37
N GLU A 998 -5.09 11.70 -35.88
CA GLU A 998 -3.84 11.28 -36.52
C GLU A 998 -4.05 10.39 -37.76
N ASN A 999 -5.03 9.48 -37.73
CA ASN A 999 -5.18 8.44 -38.76
C ASN A 999 -6.61 8.32 -39.32
N ASN A 1000 -7.56 9.11 -38.81
CA ASN A 1000 -8.98 9.09 -39.17
C ASN A 1000 -9.71 7.77 -38.89
N LEU A 1001 -9.18 6.87 -38.05
CA LEU A 1001 -9.96 5.73 -37.57
C LEU A 1001 -11.15 6.20 -36.73
N SER A 1002 -12.25 5.45 -36.78
CA SER A 1002 -13.51 5.83 -36.14
C SER A 1002 -13.40 5.65 -34.62
N ALA A 1003 -13.44 6.77 -33.89
CA ALA A 1003 -13.27 6.83 -32.43
C ALA A 1003 -14.59 6.84 -31.66
N GLY A 1004 -15.72 7.06 -32.36
CA GLY A 1004 -17.03 7.09 -31.74
C GLY A 1004 -18.16 6.87 -32.73
N VAL A 1005 -19.18 6.14 -32.30
CA VAL A 1005 -20.37 5.78 -33.07
C VAL A 1005 -21.61 6.23 -32.32
N ALA A 1006 -22.56 6.84 -33.02
CA ALA A 1006 -23.87 7.16 -32.48
C ALA A 1006 -24.98 6.52 -33.33
N TYR A 1007 -26.04 6.07 -32.68
CA TYR A 1007 -27.22 5.47 -33.31
C TYR A 1007 -28.50 6.17 -32.87
N LYS A 1008 -29.45 6.33 -33.81
CA LYS A 1008 -30.78 6.87 -33.54
C LYS A 1008 -31.85 6.01 -34.22
N GLY A 1009 -32.63 5.29 -33.42
CA GLY A 1009 -33.81 4.52 -33.86
C GLY A 1009 -34.87 4.46 -32.76
N ASP A 1010 -35.28 3.25 -32.38
CA ASP A 1010 -36.23 3.02 -31.27
C ASP A 1010 -35.69 3.52 -29.91
N TYR A 1011 -34.37 3.54 -29.80
CA TYR A 1011 -33.59 4.15 -28.74
C TYR A 1011 -32.33 4.78 -29.35
N LYS A 1012 -31.49 5.40 -28.52
CA LYS A 1012 -30.21 5.98 -28.96
C LYS A 1012 -29.04 5.42 -28.18
N THR A 1013 -27.93 5.27 -28.87
CA THR A 1013 -26.63 4.94 -28.26
C THR A 1013 -25.58 5.95 -28.69
N CYS A 1014 -24.64 6.25 -27.82
CA CYS A 1014 -23.40 6.95 -28.15
C CYS A 1014 -22.26 6.18 -27.49
N ILE A 1015 -21.37 5.60 -28.31
CA ILE A 1015 -20.29 4.74 -27.85
C ILE A 1015 -18.97 5.39 -28.28
N LEU A 1016 -18.04 5.55 -27.35
CA LEU A 1016 -16.70 6.08 -27.59
C LEU A 1016 -15.66 5.00 -27.31
N GLY A 1017 -14.68 4.86 -28.21
CA GLY A 1017 -13.53 3.96 -28.06
C GLY A 1017 -12.40 4.53 -27.20
N PHE A 1018 -12.65 5.66 -26.52
CA PHE A 1018 -11.77 6.28 -25.55
C PHE A 1018 -12.58 6.72 -24.32
N PRO A 1019 -11.98 6.79 -23.12
CA PRO A 1019 -12.69 7.19 -21.91
C PRO A 1019 -13.00 8.69 -21.86
N PHE A 1020 -14.18 9.06 -21.37
CA PHE A 1020 -14.62 10.45 -21.24
C PHE A 1020 -13.91 11.16 -20.08
N GLU A 1021 -13.77 10.48 -18.96
CA GLU A 1021 -13.09 10.92 -17.74
C GLU A 1021 -11.62 11.26 -17.99
N ALA A 1022 -10.99 10.62 -18.98
CA ALA A 1022 -9.60 10.85 -19.38
C ALA A 1022 -9.41 12.06 -20.30
N LEU A 1023 -10.48 12.80 -20.66
CA LEU A 1023 -10.34 14.08 -21.36
C LEU A 1023 -9.59 15.09 -20.49
N ARG A 1024 -8.68 15.88 -21.09
CA ARG A 1024 -7.71 16.67 -20.32
C ARG A 1024 -8.32 17.82 -19.53
N THR A 1025 -9.32 18.50 -20.08
CA THR A 1025 -9.90 19.70 -19.44
C THR A 1025 -11.36 19.55 -19.06
N ALA A 1026 -11.77 20.25 -17.99
CA ALA A 1026 -13.18 20.32 -17.58
C ALA A 1026 -14.06 20.90 -18.71
N SER A 1027 -13.58 21.90 -19.44
CA SER A 1027 -14.32 22.51 -20.55
C SER A 1027 -14.57 21.55 -21.72
N GLU A 1028 -13.60 20.68 -22.05
CA GLU A 1028 -13.79 19.63 -23.05
C GLU A 1028 -14.87 18.62 -22.60
N ARG A 1029 -14.80 18.19 -21.33
CA ARG A 1029 -15.81 17.29 -20.73
C ARG A 1029 -17.20 17.91 -20.74
N GLU A 1030 -17.32 19.16 -20.30
CA GLU A 1030 -18.57 19.93 -20.30
C GLU A 1030 -19.18 20.04 -21.71
N ALA A 1031 -18.36 20.39 -22.71
CA ALA A 1031 -18.81 20.54 -24.08
C ALA A 1031 -19.30 19.20 -24.68
N LEU A 1032 -18.53 18.13 -24.47
CA LEU A 1032 -18.87 16.81 -24.99
C LEU A 1032 -20.13 16.23 -24.33
N MET A 1033 -20.23 16.29 -23.00
CA MET A 1033 -21.39 15.78 -22.28
C MET A 1033 -22.67 16.54 -22.67
N ASN A 1034 -22.58 17.87 -22.81
CA ASN A 1034 -23.70 18.68 -23.28
C ASN A 1034 -24.13 18.29 -24.71
N ALA A 1035 -23.19 18.01 -25.61
CA ALA A 1035 -23.48 17.53 -26.96
C ALA A 1035 -24.21 16.16 -26.96
N ILE A 1036 -23.75 15.21 -26.14
CA ILE A 1036 -24.36 13.87 -25.99
C ILE A 1036 -25.77 13.97 -25.43
N LEU A 1037 -25.98 14.73 -24.36
CA LEU A 1037 -27.31 14.89 -23.75
C LEU A 1037 -28.26 15.68 -24.66
N THR A 1038 -27.74 16.62 -25.46
CA THR A 1038 -28.52 17.29 -26.51
C THR A 1038 -28.99 16.27 -27.55
N PHE A 1039 -28.08 15.45 -28.08
CA PHE A 1039 -28.39 14.36 -29.01
C PHE A 1039 -29.46 13.41 -28.45
N PHE A 1040 -29.38 13.02 -27.17
CA PHE A 1040 -30.39 12.17 -26.53
C PHE A 1040 -31.75 12.86 -26.38
N SER A 1041 -31.79 14.17 -26.14
CA SER A 1041 -33.04 14.92 -25.96
C SER A 1041 -33.79 15.25 -27.26
N GLU A 1042 -33.11 15.26 -28.42
CA GLU A 1042 -33.76 15.56 -29.71
C GLU A 1042 -34.89 14.58 -30.04
N LYS A 1043 -36.11 15.09 -30.33
CA LYS A 1043 -37.24 14.21 -30.66
C LYS A 1043 -36.94 13.38 -31.92
N THR A 1044 -37.41 12.14 -31.92
CA THR A 1044 -37.44 11.29 -33.11
C THR A 1044 -38.51 11.86 -34.03
N ASN A 1045 -38.11 12.61 -35.06
CA ASN A 1045 -39.06 13.00 -36.10
C ASN A 1045 -39.45 11.73 -36.84
N LEU A 1046 -40.63 11.19 -36.53
CA LEU A 1046 -41.35 10.24 -37.36
C LEU A 1046 -41.66 10.95 -38.69
N PHE A 1047 -40.69 10.98 -39.61
CA PHE A 1047 -41.03 11.09 -41.02
C PHE A 1047 -41.74 9.80 -41.39
N LYS A 1048 -43.06 9.78 -41.20
CA LYS A 1048 -43.94 8.87 -41.93
C LYS A 1048 -43.72 9.19 -43.40
N GLN A 1049 -43.07 8.29 -44.13
CA GLN A 1049 -43.24 8.18 -45.57
C GLN A 1049 -44.64 7.64 -45.86
#